data_AF-A0A662VFL7-F1
#
_entry.id   AF-A0A662VFL7-F1
#
_cell.length_a   1.000
_cell.length_b   1.000
_cell.length_c   1.000
_cell.angle_alpha   90.00
_cell.angle_beta   90.00
_cell.angle_gamma   90.00
#
_symmetry.space_group_name_H-M   'P 1'
#
loop_
_entity.id
_entity.type
_entity.pdbx_description
1 polymer ?
#
loop_
_entity_poly.entity_id
_entity_poly.type
_entity_poly.pdbx_seq_one_letter_code
_entity_poly.pdbx_strand_id
1 'polypeptide(L)'
;MVTRFKKFLWDFRDRKTGLFKYRERLSQMALMGQRSLIIDFNDITLFDRGLAHTIERDPDTAIEAASRAIKELLMKENPEYAESIEKFYPRFRNPSRVLKIRELTSEYIGKFVAIEGILTRLTKVEARMVKAVYKHADPECGAEFEWPEEGEMGERIEKPPYCPVCGKSGKFQLLLHRSRFIDWQKIVVQEKPEEIPPGQIPRSIEVVLTGDLVDSARPGDRVMITGILRVMPTTSAQRGVGKSVFSFYLEANYVDVQQKILEEIEITREDEEKIRELARDPWVREKIIASIAPAIYGHWNIKEAIALLLFGGVPKLLPDGTRIRGDIHVLLVGDPGTAKSQLLQYTARLAPRGIYTSGKGSTAAGLTASVLRDKTTGEYYLEAGALVLADGGVACLHPNTRVIVNNEYVKIEELFKQNDALKAYSNGEPIELNYIKGKVVGIDLRDLSSKQVVSTIIRRKHWRGKIVKLVFESGYELLVTPDHLLIDGDTLEWKQAAEFKVGDKVLSIQKIPGHNNDIYILDIIPEEWMAVLEDKEKDEFNKLMIQSHIDLPKIATRLGKKFYTARNKLYINVGLLRSVLKLTNKYNEWRNKKIKYSRKARSESLLIYKITPELGYLMGFVHGDGYIVLNERRGFISITQSLKHKQIIDKIINYITRVTGKKPHMRRRRTVSIIHGRKIVSDDVVITIRSLLLTYIINYFLEDGLKRILRLPDNVLKAFIAGLIDSDGSISIKRTRRNNRRYEIVHVDIILSDLEQARMIPLILRRFDIYSRIRKARNTVKVQITSRENVLRLLEIIKPYSVKARNIIVPLKKKNISSREGVIPKKISVEIARRLIEEFKPYTLIKLGLWSTLYEASIGKRVLTRGLLNSILNKLYDNEISVHIKETMLMALKKDYYLDRIVNIKYIDYNGPVYDLYVPGLHNFLAEGIIVHNCIDEIDKMREEDRSAIHEALEQQSFHKDFEIILANGEKIRIGEYVDSLMKKHKNLVIKGLDTEILPVEDLFLQTLDPLTGEVIVTRADRISRHKAPDKFIKIQYSNGRILLVTPEHPIPVIKKGRIEFVRADKISKGVLVPGVIKYSLLREPRENEIINHILEKIVFEKNELPYIVAENYDEAKDLQDELLEMN
;
A
#
# COMPACT_ATOMS: atom_id res chain seq x y z
N MET A 1 -56.52 14.49 27.69
CA MET A 1 -55.34 14.68 26.83
C MET A 1 -55.66 14.48 25.35
N VAL A 2 -56.28 13.37 24.95
CA VAL A 2 -56.72 13.08 23.57
C VAL A 2 -57.50 14.25 22.93
N THR A 3 -58.48 14.81 23.63
CA THR A 3 -59.28 15.96 23.13
C THR A 3 -58.43 17.22 22.87
N ARG A 4 -57.36 17.44 23.64
CA ARG A 4 -56.44 18.57 23.43
C ARG A 4 -55.58 18.36 22.18
N PHE A 5 -55.04 17.15 21.99
CA PHE A 5 -54.32 16.81 20.75
C PHE A 5 -55.23 16.91 19.53
N LYS A 6 -56.49 16.49 19.61
CA LYS A 6 -57.46 16.66 18.51
C LYS A 6 -57.66 18.12 18.12
N LYS A 7 -57.88 19.00 19.11
CA LYS A 7 -58.01 20.44 18.87
C LYS A 7 -56.74 21.01 18.25
N PHE A 8 -55.57 20.64 18.76
CA PHE A 8 -54.30 21.08 18.18
C PHE A 8 -54.13 20.64 16.72
N LEU A 9 -54.31 19.36 16.42
CA LEU A 9 -54.13 18.81 15.07
C LEU A 9 -55.12 19.40 14.06
N TRP A 10 -56.31 19.80 14.52
CA TRP A 10 -57.37 20.33 13.65
C TRP A 10 -57.34 21.86 13.51
N ASP A 11 -57.06 22.59 14.60
CA ASP A 11 -57.24 24.04 14.68
C ASP A 11 -55.92 24.84 14.55
N PHE A 12 -54.75 24.19 14.64
CA PHE A 12 -53.48 24.90 14.55
C PHE A 12 -53.26 25.51 13.17
N ARG A 13 -52.97 26.82 13.15
CA ARG A 13 -52.67 27.61 11.95
C ARG A 13 -51.23 28.07 11.97
N ASP A 14 -50.55 27.94 10.84
CA ASP A 14 -49.22 28.50 10.67
C ASP A 14 -49.31 30.03 10.62
N ARG A 15 -48.47 30.72 11.41
CA ARG A 15 -48.44 32.19 11.48
C ARG A 15 -47.96 32.84 10.18
N LYS A 16 -47.20 32.11 9.35
CA LYS A 16 -46.67 32.63 8.09
C LYS A 16 -47.65 32.48 6.94
N THR A 17 -48.35 31.34 6.85
CA THR A 17 -49.20 31.01 5.69
C THR A 17 -50.71 31.07 5.97
N GLY A 18 -51.13 31.10 7.24
CA GLY A 18 -52.54 31.10 7.64
C GLY A 18 -53.29 29.78 7.43
N LEU A 19 -52.61 28.76 6.89
CA LEU A 19 -53.18 27.44 6.56
C LEU A 19 -53.16 26.47 7.76
N PHE A 20 -54.03 25.46 7.70
CA PHE A 20 -54.12 24.39 8.71
C PHE A 20 -53.07 23.29 8.47
N LYS A 21 -51.83 23.56 8.88
CA LYS A 21 -50.63 22.73 8.65
C LYS A 21 -50.84 21.23 8.94
N TYR A 22 -51.38 20.88 10.09
CA TYR A 22 -51.52 19.47 10.51
C TYR A 22 -52.68 18.75 9.85
N ARG A 23 -53.71 19.49 9.41
CA ARG A 23 -54.83 18.91 8.66
C ARG A 23 -54.38 18.46 7.28
N GLU A 24 -53.63 19.30 6.57
CA GLU A 24 -53.04 18.93 5.27
C GLU A 24 -52.10 17.73 5.40
N ARG A 25 -51.26 17.69 6.45
CA ARG A 25 -50.37 16.55 6.72
C ARG A 25 -51.14 15.26 7.02
N LEU A 26 -52.25 15.32 7.75
CA LEU A 26 -53.11 14.16 7.98
C LEU A 26 -53.71 13.63 6.68
N SER A 27 -54.20 14.52 5.81
CA SER A 27 -54.74 14.12 4.51
C SER A 27 -53.66 13.52 3.60
N GLN A 28 -52.45 14.11 3.56
CA GLN A 28 -51.30 13.55 2.83
C GLN A 28 -50.89 12.17 3.37
N MET A 29 -50.85 12.03 4.70
CA MET A 29 -50.52 10.76 5.36
C MET A 29 -51.51 9.65 4.97
N ALA A 30 -52.80 9.97 4.89
CA ALA A 30 -53.83 9.03 4.43
C ALA A 30 -53.66 8.65 2.95
N LEU A 31 -53.36 9.63 2.08
CA LEU A 31 -53.14 9.38 0.64
C LEU A 31 -51.90 8.51 0.38
N MET A 32 -50.82 8.72 1.14
CA MET A 32 -49.56 7.99 0.99
C MET A 32 -49.51 6.67 1.79
N GLY A 33 -50.55 6.35 2.55
CA GLY A 33 -50.60 5.13 3.35
C GLY A 33 -49.63 5.10 4.55
N GLN A 34 -49.14 6.25 5.02
CA GLN A 34 -48.05 6.36 6.01
C GLN A 34 -48.54 6.25 7.45
N ARG A 35 -47.83 5.51 8.32
CA ARG A 35 -48.29 5.30 9.72
C ARG A 35 -47.82 6.36 10.71
N SER A 36 -47.04 7.35 10.26
CA SER A 36 -46.30 8.26 11.13
C SER A 36 -46.58 9.72 10.80
N LEU A 37 -46.90 10.49 11.84
CA LEU A 37 -47.20 11.92 11.71
C LEU A 37 -46.12 12.76 12.40
N ILE A 38 -45.44 13.62 11.65
CA ILE A 38 -44.40 14.50 12.18
C ILE A 38 -45.04 15.78 12.77
N ILE A 39 -44.82 15.98 14.08
CA ILE A 39 -45.36 17.08 14.87
C ILE A 39 -44.23 17.93 15.44
N ASP A 40 -44.28 19.24 15.18
CA ASP A 40 -43.29 20.19 15.70
C ASP A 40 -43.61 20.58 17.14
N PHE A 41 -42.64 20.41 18.04
CA PHE A 41 -42.82 20.73 19.44
C PHE A 41 -43.02 22.25 19.68
N ASN A 42 -42.45 23.10 18.83
CA ASN A 42 -42.66 24.55 18.92
C ASN A 42 -44.13 24.91 18.67
N ASP A 43 -44.77 24.24 17.72
CA ASP A 43 -46.18 24.45 17.39
C ASP A 43 -47.09 24.08 18.57
N ILE A 44 -46.79 22.96 19.24
CA ILE A 44 -47.50 22.54 20.46
C ILE A 44 -47.30 23.57 21.56
N THR A 45 -46.07 24.04 21.76
CA THR A 45 -45.72 25.01 22.80
C THR A 45 -46.44 26.35 22.60
N LEU A 46 -46.60 26.78 21.35
CA LEU A 46 -47.33 27.99 20.98
C LEU A 46 -48.85 27.86 21.18
N PHE A 47 -49.40 26.65 20.99
CA PHE A 47 -50.84 26.39 21.11
C PHE A 47 -51.28 26.07 22.53
N ASP A 48 -50.61 25.11 23.20
CA ASP A 48 -50.91 24.66 24.56
C ASP A 48 -49.61 24.29 25.30
N ARG A 49 -49.09 25.25 26.09
CA ARG A 49 -47.90 25.04 26.95
C ARG A 49 -48.08 23.90 27.95
N GLY A 50 -49.30 23.63 28.42
CA GLY A 50 -49.58 22.54 29.34
C GLY A 50 -49.40 21.17 28.68
N LEU A 51 -49.80 21.06 27.41
CA LEU A 51 -49.60 19.86 26.60
C LEU A 51 -48.11 19.61 26.32
N ALA A 52 -47.35 20.66 25.97
CA ALA A 52 -45.90 20.58 25.79
C ALA A 52 -45.17 20.09 27.06
N HIS A 53 -45.53 20.64 28.23
CA HIS A 53 -44.96 20.22 29.51
C HIS A 53 -45.26 18.76 29.87
N THR A 54 -46.41 18.26 29.44
CA THR A 54 -46.76 16.85 29.68
C THR A 54 -45.95 15.91 28.79
N ILE A 55 -45.72 16.27 27.53
CA ILE A 55 -44.85 15.50 26.62
C ILE A 55 -43.42 15.38 27.19
N GLU A 56 -42.88 16.45 27.79
CA GLU A 56 -41.52 16.41 28.36
C GLU A 56 -41.41 15.54 29.62
N ARG A 57 -42.43 15.52 30.48
CA ARG A 57 -42.41 14.83 31.78
C ARG A 57 -42.96 13.40 31.75
N ASP A 58 -44.01 13.17 30.98
CA ASP A 58 -44.72 11.88 30.87
C ASP A 58 -44.98 11.56 29.39
N PRO A 59 -43.91 11.26 28.63
CA PRO A 59 -44.01 11.04 27.19
C PRO A 59 -44.83 9.81 26.81
N ASP A 60 -44.83 8.75 27.63
CA ASP A 60 -45.52 7.50 27.33
C ASP A 60 -47.03 7.70 27.18
N THR A 61 -47.66 8.36 28.16
CA THR A 61 -49.09 8.65 28.11
C THR A 61 -49.43 9.68 27.03
N ALA A 62 -48.51 10.62 26.77
CA ALA A 62 -48.69 11.66 25.75
C ALA A 62 -48.63 11.10 24.31
N ILE A 63 -47.66 10.22 24.02
CA ILE A 63 -47.54 9.54 22.72
C ILE A 63 -48.77 8.66 22.47
N GLU A 64 -49.23 7.91 23.48
CA GLU A 64 -50.42 7.08 23.35
C GLU A 64 -51.69 7.93 23.11
N ALA A 65 -51.86 9.03 23.87
CA ALA A 65 -52.98 9.94 23.69
C ALA A 65 -52.98 10.61 22.30
N ALA A 66 -51.80 10.96 21.78
CA ALA A 66 -51.65 11.52 20.43
C ALA A 66 -51.95 10.48 19.33
N SER A 67 -51.50 9.23 19.50
CA SER A 67 -51.83 8.12 18.60
C SER A 67 -53.34 7.88 18.48
N ARG A 68 -54.05 7.83 19.62
CA ARG A 68 -55.52 7.71 19.65
C ARG A 68 -56.21 8.91 19.00
N ALA A 69 -55.71 10.13 19.25
CA ALA A 69 -56.24 11.35 18.63
C ALA A 69 -56.14 11.32 17.10
N ILE A 70 -55.00 10.88 16.55
CA ILE A 70 -54.79 10.72 15.10
C ILE A 70 -55.77 9.69 14.53
N LYS A 71 -55.89 8.52 15.17
CA LYS A 71 -56.81 7.46 14.72
C LYS A 71 -58.27 7.93 14.67
N GLU A 72 -58.73 8.61 15.72
CA GLU A 72 -60.10 9.11 15.78
C GLU A 72 -60.39 10.28 14.80
N LEU A 73 -59.37 11.03 14.37
CA LEU A 73 -59.51 12.05 13.33
C LEU A 73 -59.56 11.42 11.93
N LEU A 74 -58.68 10.45 11.66
CA LEU A 74 -58.65 9.75 10.38
C LEU A 74 -59.86 8.85 10.17
N MET A 75 -60.43 8.26 11.23
CA MET A 75 -61.72 7.54 11.15
C MET A 75 -62.85 8.43 10.61
N LYS A 76 -62.76 9.76 10.75
CA LYS A 76 -63.75 10.69 10.19
C LYS A 76 -63.45 11.09 8.74
N GLU A 77 -62.18 11.22 8.36
CA GLU A 77 -61.79 11.62 7.00
C GLU A 77 -61.67 10.45 6.02
N ASN A 78 -61.11 9.32 6.46
CA ASN A 78 -60.90 8.12 5.65
C ASN A 78 -61.02 6.84 6.52
N PRO A 79 -62.24 6.28 6.67
CA PRO A 79 -62.51 5.14 7.55
C PRO A 79 -61.77 3.86 7.15
N GLU A 80 -61.74 3.53 5.84
CA GLU A 80 -61.10 2.32 5.32
C GLU A 80 -59.61 2.28 5.68
N TYR A 81 -58.93 3.42 5.53
CA TYR A 81 -57.53 3.57 5.88
C TYR A 81 -57.29 3.44 7.39
N ALA A 82 -58.12 4.10 8.20
CA ALA A 82 -57.98 4.11 9.66
C ALA A 82 -58.28 2.74 10.32
N GLU A 83 -59.13 1.91 9.71
CA GLU A 83 -59.41 0.54 10.17
C GLU A 83 -58.29 -0.44 9.82
N SER A 84 -57.64 -0.24 8.67
CA SER A 84 -56.52 -1.09 8.23
C SER A 84 -55.26 -0.96 9.11
N ILE A 85 -55.14 0.12 9.90
CA ILE A 85 -53.97 0.41 10.73
C ILE A 85 -54.35 0.34 12.21
N GLU A 86 -53.68 -0.57 12.92
CA GLU A 86 -53.93 -0.76 14.35
C GLU A 86 -53.44 0.43 15.20
N LYS A 87 -52.21 0.91 14.92
CA LYS A 87 -51.52 1.95 15.70
C LYS A 87 -50.83 2.96 14.78
N PHE A 88 -51.00 4.25 15.09
CA PHE A 88 -50.30 5.37 14.46
C PHE A 88 -49.16 5.86 15.35
N TYR A 89 -48.09 6.36 14.74
CA TYR A 89 -46.88 6.82 15.45
C TYR A 89 -46.75 8.36 15.37
N PRO A 90 -47.05 9.10 16.44
CA PRO A 90 -46.79 10.54 16.49
C PRO A 90 -45.29 10.79 16.73
N ARG A 91 -44.63 11.40 15.74
CA ARG A 91 -43.20 11.67 15.71
C ARG A 91 -42.95 13.13 16.09
N PHE A 92 -42.47 13.40 17.29
CA PHE A 92 -42.22 14.76 17.79
C PHE A 92 -40.82 15.23 17.41
N ARG A 93 -40.73 16.37 16.72
CA ARG A 93 -39.45 17.01 16.36
C ARG A 93 -39.21 18.31 17.14
N ASN A 94 -37.95 18.71 17.27
CA ASN A 94 -37.51 19.99 17.86
C ASN A 94 -37.97 20.26 19.31
N PRO A 95 -37.78 19.35 20.29
CA PRO A 95 -38.14 19.63 21.67
C PRO A 95 -37.36 20.82 22.25
N SER A 96 -37.88 21.43 23.31
CA SER A 96 -37.33 22.66 23.91
C SER A 96 -35.87 22.56 24.36
N ARG A 97 -35.39 21.34 24.63
CA ARG A 97 -34.07 21.11 25.21
C ARG A 97 -33.32 20.00 24.46
N VAL A 98 -32.24 20.41 23.80
CA VAL A 98 -31.24 19.50 23.21
C VAL A 98 -30.10 19.36 24.22
N LEU A 99 -29.82 18.13 24.63
CA LEU A 99 -28.79 17.79 25.60
C LEU A 99 -27.58 17.19 24.89
N LYS A 100 -26.38 17.50 25.41
CA LYS A 100 -25.18 16.75 25.01
C LYS A 100 -25.21 15.37 25.63
N ILE A 101 -24.65 14.37 24.94
CA ILE A 101 -24.64 12.97 25.42
C ILE A 101 -24.00 12.87 26.82
N ARG A 102 -23.00 13.69 27.13
CA ARG A 102 -22.36 13.75 28.45
C ARG A 102 -23.15 14.43 29.56
N GLU A 103 -24.17 15.21 29.21
CA GLU A 103 -25.07 15.87 30.16
C GLU A 103 -26.22 14.95 30.61
N LEU A 104 -26.34 13.76 30.03
CA LEU A 104 -27.33 12.76 30.43
C LEU A 104 -27.01 12.19 31.81
N THR A 105 -27.88 12.51 32.78
CA THR A 105 -27.83 12.06 34.17
C THR A 105 -29.13 11.34 34.55
N SER A 106 -29.17 10.79 35.77
CA SER A 106 -30.36 10.11 36.31
C SER A 106 -31.61 10.99 36.39
N GLU A 107 -31.47 12.32 36.37
CA GLU A 107 -32.60 13.26 36.39
C GLU A 107 -33.48 13.19 35.14
N TYR A 108 -32.94 12.65 34.04
CA TYR A 108 -33.63 12.56 32.75
C TYR A 108 -34.27 11.20 32.48
N ILE A 109 -34.14 10.23 33.40
CA ILE A 109 -34.77 8.91 33.25
C ILE A 109 -36.30 9.09 33.13
N GLY A 110 -36.90 8.47 32.10
CA GLY A 110 -38.32 8.53 31.81
C GLY A 110 -38.80 9.83 31.16
N LYS A 111 -37.92 10.82 30.94
CA LYS A 111 -38.26 12.09 30.30
C LYS A 111 -37.99 12.07 28.80
N PHE A 112 -38.68 12.95 28.08
CA PHE A 112 -38.47 13.17 26.65
C PHE A 112 -37.27 14.11 26.44
N VAL A 113 -36.25 13.64 25.73
CA VAL A 113 -35.00 14.39 25.51
C VAL A 113 -34.60 14.34 24.04
N ALA A 114 -33.91 15.38 23.57
CA ALA A 114 -33.18 15.36 22.31
C ALA A 114 -31.68 15.24 22.59
N ILE A 115 -31.02 14.37 21.84
CA ILE A 115 -29.57 14.27 21.81
C ILE A 115 -29.07 14.49 20.40
N GLU A 116 -27.86 15.04 20.30
CA GLU A 116 -27.21 15.27 19.02
C GLU A 116 -25.86 14.54 18.99
N GLY A 117 -25.57 13.88 17.87
CA GLY A 117 -24.35 13.10 17.74
C GLY A 117 -24.14 12.51 16.36
N ILE A 118 -23.09 11.70 16.26
CA ILE A 118 -22.75 10.96 15.04
C ILE A 118 -23.09 9.50 15.25
N LEU A 119 -23.83 8.91 14.33
CA LEU A 119 -24.14 7.48 14.37
C LEU A 119 -22.86 6.69 14.06
N THR A 120 -22.39 5.83 14.97
CA THR A 120 -21.13 5.09 14.79
C THR A 120 -21.31 3.60 14.56
N ARG A 121 -22.38 3.00 15.09
CA ARG A 121 -22.67 1.56 14.95
C ARG A 121 -24.15 1.32 14.67
N LEU A 122 -24.42 0.30 13.86
CA LEU A 122 -25.74 -0.26 13.60
C LEU A 122 -25.72 -1.77 13.82
N THR A 123 -26.75 -2.30 14.46
CA THR A 123 -27.06 -3.74 14.41
C THR A 123 -27.82 -4.10 13.14
N LYS A 124 -27.93 -5.40 12.86
CA LYS A 124 -28.86 -5.89 11.85
C LYS A 124 -30.31 -5.60 12.29
N VAL A 125 -31.20 -5.51 11.32
CA VAL A 125 -32.64 -5.44 11.56
C VAL A 125 -33.11 -6.81 12.06
N GLU A 126 -33.74 -6.83 13.22
CA GLU A 126 -34.29 -8.03 13.84
C GLU A 126 -35.78 -7.82 14.17
N ALA A 127 -36.52 -8.91 14.35
CA ALA A 127 -37.93 -8.86 14.67
C ALA A 127 -38.12 -8.95 16.20
N ARG A 128 -38.60 -7.88 16.84
CA ARG A 128 -38.98 -7.90 18.26
C ARG A 128 -40.44 -8.33 18.41
N MET A 129 -40.69 -9.32 19.25
CA MET A 129 -42.05 -9.74 19.59
C MET A 129 -42.72 -8.69 20.48
N VAL A 130 -43.85 -8.16 20.04
CA VAL A 130 -44.64 -7.15 20.77
C VAL A 130 -45.81 -7.81 21.48
N LYS A 131 -46.43 -8.82 20.85
CA LYS A 131 -47.46 -9.67 21.45
C LYS A 131 -47.18 -11.13 21.13
N ALA A 132 -47.13 -11.96 22.16
CA ALA A 132 -47.00 -13.41 22.04
C ALA A 132 -48.38 -14.05 22.00
N VAL A 133 -48.63 -14.95 21.05
CA VAL A 133 -49.80 -15.83 21.12
C VAL A 133 -49.39 -17.12 21.82
N TYR A 134 -49.99 -17.39 22.97
CA TYR A 134 -49.78 -18.62 23.72
C TYR A 134 -50.98 -19.55 23.57
N LYS A 135 -50.69 -20.84 23.40
CA LYS A 135 -51.65 -21.93 23.51
C LYS A 135 -51.50 -22.61 24.87
N HIS A 136 -52.58 -22.75 25.60
CA HIS A 136 -52.58 -23.51 26.84
C HIS A 136 -52.45 -25.01 26.55
N ALA A 137 -51.39 -25.67 27.05
CA ALA A 137 -51.12 -27.09 26.81
C ALA A 137 -51.94 -28.04 27.70
N ASP A 138 -52.97 -27.54 28.38
CA ASP A 138 -53.92 -28.33 29.15
C ASP A 138 -54.98 -28.93 28.20
N PRO A 139 -55.13 -30.27 28.15
CA PRO A 139 -56.09 -30.97 27.29
C PRO A 139 -57.55 -30.50 27.46
N GLU A 140 -57.92 -29.97 28.62
CA GLU A 140 -59.29 -29.48 28.89
C GLU A 140 -59.54 -28.06 28.39
N CYS A 141 -58.49 -27.26 28.13
CA CYS A 141 -58.62 -25.85 27.76
C CYS A 141 -58.23 -25.61 26.30
N GLY A 142 -57.00 -25.98 25.90
CA GLY A 142 -56.50 -25.82 24.53
C GLY A 142 -56.55 -24.40 23.94
N ALA A 143 -56.92 -23.38 24.71
CA ALA A 143 -57.23 -22.05 24.23
C ALA A 143 -55.98 -21.27 23.83
N GLU A 144 -56.13 -20.43 22.81
CA GLU A 144 -55.11 -19.50 22.33
C GLU A 144 -55.46 -18.08 22.76
N PHE A 145 -54.48 -17.34 23.28
CA PHE A 145 -54.66 -15.97 23.73
C PHE A 145 -53.39 -15.14 23.50
N GLU A 146 -53.55 -13.82 23.33
CA GLU A 146 -52.44 -12.87 23.22
C GLU A 146 -51.93 -12.46 24.62
N TRP A 147 -50.62 -12.29 24.75
CA TRP A 147 -49.96 -11.83 25.97
C TRP A 147 -48.85 -10.82 25.66
N PRO A 148 -48.66 -9.76 26.46
CA PRO A 148 -49.53 -9.31 27.56
C PRO A 148 -50.92 -8.86 27.08
N GLU A 149 -51.94 -8.90 27.96
CA GLU A 149 -53.32 -8.49 27.63
C GLU A 149 -53.42 -6.99 27.33
N GLU A 150 -52.70 -6.18 28.11
CA GLU A 150 -52.57 -4.74 27.94
C GLU A 150 -51.11 -4.36 27.71
N GLY A 151 -50.88 -3.43 26.79
CA GLY A 151 -49.54 -2.92 26.47
C GLY A 151 -48.73 -3.82 25.52
N GLU A 152 -47.42 -3.58 25.51
CA GLU A 152 -46.45 -4.28 24.67
C GLU A 152 -45.51 -5.13 25.53
N MET A 153 -45.08 -6.28 25.01
CA MET A 153 -44.12 -7.14 25.68
C MET A 153 -42.77 -6.41 25.86
N GLY A 154 -42.22 -6.47 27.08
CA GLY A 154 -40.90 -5.92 27.41
C GLY A 154 -39.76 -6.62 26.67
N GLU A 155 -38.50 -6.26 26.98
CA GLU A 155 -37.32 -6.89 26.36
C GLU A 155 -37.17 -8.39 26.68
N ARG A 156 -37.84 -8.87 27.73
CA ARG A 156 -37.86 -10.29 28.09
C ARG A 156 -39.23 -10.87 27.79
N ILE A 157 -39.22 -12.09 27.25
CA ILE A 157 -40.44 -12.87 27.05
C ILE A 157 -40.97 -13.26 28.43
N GLU A 158 -41.99 -12.56 28.88
CA GLU A 158 -42.74 -12.88 30.09
C GLU A 158 -43.89 -13.83 29.73
N LYS A 159 -44.05 -14.87 30.54
CA LYS A 159 -45.17 -15.81 30.40
C LYS A 159 -46.26 -15.41 31.38
N PRO A 160 -47.54 -15.57 31.00
CA PRO A 160 -48.65 -15.41 31.93
C PRO A 160 -48.50 -16.41 33.09
N PRO A 161 -48.74 -16.01 34.35
CA PRO A 161 -48.72 -16.92 35.49
C PRO A 161 -49.89 -17.91 35.48
N TYR A 162 -51.02 -17.53 34.89
CA TYR A 162 -52.25 -18.32 34.76
C TYR A 162 -52.84 -18.15 33.36
N CYS A 163 -53.60 -19.14 32.89
CA CYS A 163 -54.31 -19.00 31.62
C CYS A 163 -55.45 -17.97 31.78
N PRO A 164 -55.51 -16.89 30.99
CA PRO A 164 -56.57 -15.88 31.11
C PRO A 164 -57.96 -16.42 30.71
N VAL A 165 -58.03 -17.55 30.01
CA VAL A 165 -59.29 -18.17 29.59
C VAL A 165 -59.85 -19.13 30.64
N CYS A 166 -59.01 -19.92 31.34
CA CYS A 166 -59.47 -20.94 32.29
C CYS A 166 -58.96 -20.78 33.73
N GLY A 167 -58.13 -19.77 34.01
CA GLY A 167 -57.59 -19.48 35.35
C GLY A 167 -56.58 -20.51 35.90
N LYS A 168 -56.36 -21.64 35.22
CA LYS A 168 -55.44 -22.69 35.68
C LYS A 168 -53.98 -22.33 35.35
N SER A 169 -53.07 -22.73 36.24
CA SER A 169 -51.63 -22.70 35.99
C SER A 169 -51.22 -23.90 35.13
N GLY A 170 -50.47 -23.68 34.04
CA GLY A 170 -50.10 -24.76 33.13
C GLY A 170 -48.91 -24.40 32.23
N LYS A 171 -48.54 -25.32 31.34
CA LYS A 171 -47.50 -25.06 30.33
C LYS A 171 -48.10 -24.29 29.16
N PHE A 172 -47.52 -23.14 28.83
CA PHE A 172 -47.91 -22.34 27.68
C PHE A 172 -46.98 -22.60 26.50
N GLN A 173 -47.54 -22.99 25.37
CA GLN A 173 -46.82 -23.17 24.11
C GLN A 173 -46.86 -21.87 23.32
N LEU A 174 -45.69 -21.32 22.96
CA LEU A 174 -45.59 -20.10 22.14
C LEU A 174 -45.87 -20.42 20.67
N LEU A 175 -46.84 -19.75 20.06
CA LEU A 175 -47.16 -19.85 18.64
C LEU A 175 -46.51 -18.69 17.88
N LEU A 176 -45.28 -18.89 17.42
CA LEU A 176 -44.50 -17.85 16.72
C LEU A 176 -45.23 -17.27 15.49
N HIS A 177 -45.87 -18.10 14.68
CA HIS A 177 -46.53 -17.70 13.44
C HIS A 177 -47.81 -16.85 13.64
N ARG A 178 -48.40 -16.86 14.84
CA ARG A 178 -49.55 -16.00 15.22
C ARG A 178 -49.14 -14.83 16.12
N SER A 179 -47.88 -14.82 16.59
CA SER A 179 -47.34 -13.75 17.41
C SER A 179 -47.02 -12.52 16.55
N ARG A 180 -47.14 -11.33 17.13
CA ARG A 180 -46.89 -10.07 16.43
C ARG A 180 -45.47 -9.60 16.66
N PHE A 181 -44.83 -9.20 15.58
CA PHE A 181 -43.47 -8.69 15.58
C PHE A 181 -43.44 -7.26 15.02
N ILE A 182 -42.49 -6.48 15.51
CA ILE A 182 -42.11 -5.19 14.95
C ILE A 182 -40.62 -5.23 14.59
N ASP A 183 -40.26 -4.54 13.51
CA ASP A 183 -38.86 -4.35 13.17
C ASP A 183 -38.17 -3.57 14.30
N TRP A 184 -37.00 -4.06 14.68
CA TRP A 184 -36.21 -3.57 15.79
C TRP A 184 -34.77 -3.47 15.35
N GLN A 185 -34.13 -2.36 15.72
CA GLN A 185 -32.73 -2.13 15.44
C GLN A 185 -32.11 -1.29 16.55
N LYS A 186 -30.88 -1.64 16.93
CA LYS A 186 -30.09 -0.87 17.88
C LYS A 186 -29.01 -0.11 17.14
N ILE A 187 -28.87 1.17 17.47
CA ILE A 187 -27.85 2.07 16.93
C ILE A 187 -27.02 2.63 18.09
N VAL A 188 -25.78 3.02 17.81
CA VAL A 188 -24.92 3.69 18.79
C VAL A 188 -24.58 5.07 18.29
N VAL A 189 -24.82 6.08 19.12
CA VAL A 189 -24.63 7.49 18.79
C VAL A 189 -23.52 8.04 19.68
N GLN A 190 -22.55 8.71 19.07
CA GLN A 190 -21.36 9.24 19.72
C GLN A 190 -21.34 10.78 19.71
N GLU A 191 -20.70 11.38 20.71
CA GLU A 191 -20.45 12.83 20.74
C GLU A 191 -19.71 13.32 19.49
N LYS A 192 -20.08 14.51 19.04
CA LYS A 192 -19.40 15.22 17.96
C LYS A 192 -17.95 15.57 18.35
N PRO A 193 -16.95 15.37 17.48
CA PRO A 193 -15.55 15.71 17.76
C PRO A 193 -15.34 17.16 18.22
N GLU A 194 -16.15 18.09 17.70
CA GLU A 194 -16.09 19.51 18.03
C GLU A 194 -16.52 19.83 19.48
N GLU A 195 -17.26 18.92 20.12
CA GLU A 195 -17.79 19.09 21.48
C GLU A 195 -16.96 18.39 22.56
N ILE A 196 -15.91 17.65 22.17
CA ILE A 196 -15.07 16.87 23.08
C ILE A 196 -14.05 17.79 23.77
N PRO A 197 -14.01 17.82 25.11
CA PRO A 197 -12.94 18.51 25.83
C PRO A 197 -11.56 17.88 25.53
N PRO A 198 -10.52 18.70 25.34
CA PRO A 198 -9.20 18.21 24.92
C PRO A 198 -8.64 17.16 25.89
N GLY A 199 -8.24 16.01 25.36
CA GLY A 199 -7.65 14.90 26.12
C GLY A 199 -8.64 13.88 26.70
N GLN A 200 -9.95 14.02 26.43
CA GLN A 200 -10.97 13.06 26.89
C GLN A 200 -11.49 12.16 25.75
N ILE A 201 -11.96 10.97 26.13
CA ILE A 201 -12.57 10.02 25.20
C ILE A 201 -14.03 10.44 24.93
N PRO A 202 -14.50 10.40 23.67
CA PRO A 202 -15.91 10.67 23.36
C PRO A 202 -16.85 9.68 24.06
N ARG A 203 -17.98 10.18 24.56
CA ARG A 203 -19.04 9.33 25.10
C ARG A 203 -19.97 8.86 23.98
N SER A 204 -20.59 7.70 24.18
CA SER A 204 -21.62 7.15 23.30
C SER A 204 -22.81 6.64 24.10
N ILE A 205 -23.98 6.64 23.47
CA ILE A 205 -25.23 6.12 24.03
C ILE A 205 -25.89 5.16 23.03
N GLU A 206 -26.48 4.08 23.54
CA GLU A 206 -27.27 3.15 22.74
C GLU A 206 -28.66 3.75 22.50
N VAL A 207 -29.14 3.67 21.27
CA VAL A 207 -30.47 4.13 20.87
C VAL A 207 -31.21 2.99 20.19
N VAL A 208 -32.46 2.77 20.56
CA VAL A 208 -33.33 1.74 20.00
C VAL A 208 -34.31 2.37 19.01
N LEU A 209 -34.31 1.86 17.78
CA LEU A 209 -35.24 2.21 16.71
C LEU A 209 -36.25 1.09 16.54
N THR A 210 -37.52 1.45 16.30
CA THR A 210 -38.61 0.50 16.09
C THR A 210 -39.48 0.91 14.90
N GLY A 211 -40.03 -0.08 14.19
CA GLY A 211 -40.96 0.12 13.08
C GLY A 211 -40.37 0.94 11.94
N ASP A 212 -41.04 2.03 11.57
CA ASP A 212 -40.67 2.94 10.46
C ASP A 212 -39.38 3.74 10.67
N LEU A 213 -38.83 3.77 11.90
CA LEU A 213 -37.55 4.43 12.16
C LEU A 213 -36.35 3.51 11.84
N VAL A 214 -36.56 2.21 11.68
CA VAL A 214 -35.48 1.26 11.37
C VAL A 214 -34.87 1.59 10.00
N ASP A 215 -33.54 1.52 9.91
CA ASP A 215 -32.76 1.86 8.71
C ASP A 215 -32.93 3.32 8.21
N SER A 216 -33.47 4.22 9.05
CA SER A 216 -33.64 5.65 8.72
C SER A 216 -32.33 6.44 8.66
N ALA A 217 -31.29 5.97 9.36
CA ALA A 217 -29.98 6.63 9.48
C ALA A 217 -28.83 5.64 9.30
N ARG A 218 -27.71 6.10 8.72
CA ARG A 218 -26.53 5.29 8.39
C ARG A 218 -25.33 5.63 9.27
N PRO A 219 -24.33 4.72 9.40
CA PRO A 219 -23.13 5.00 10.16
C PRO A 219 -22.33 6.13 9.50
N GLY A 220 -21.98 7.15 10.27
CA GLY A 220 -21.36 8.39 9.82
C GLY A 220 -22.34 9.57 9.75
N ASP A 221 -23.65 9.32 9.73
CA ASP A 221 -24.65 10.38 9.65
C ASP A 221 -24.67 11.22 10.94
N ARG A 222 -24.79 12.54 10.77
CA ARG A 222 -25.12 13.46 11.87
C ARG A 222 -26.61 13.35 12.14
N VAL A 223 -26.95 12.91 13.34
CA VAL A 223 -28.32 12.64 13.75
C VAL A 223 -28.68 13.47 14.97
N MET A 224 -29.86 14.07 14.93
CA MET A 224 -30.55 14.57 16.10
C MET A 224 -31.67 13.60 16.42
N ILE A 225 -31.61 12.98 17.58
CA ILE A 225 -32.58 11.95 17.98
C ILE A 225 -33.36 12.46 19.16
N THR A 226 -34.68 12.45 19.02
CA THR A 226 -35.61 12.69 20.12
C THR A 226 -36.13 11.35 20.62
N GLY A 227 -36.24 11.21 21.93
CA GLY A 227 -36.64 9.94 22.52
C GLY A 227 -36.78 9.97 24.03
N ILE A 228 -37.11 8.82 24.60
CA ILE A 228 -37.28 8.64 26.03
C ILE A 228 -36.03 7.98 26.60
N LEU A 229 -35.42 8.58 27.63
CA LEU A 229 -34.24 7.99 28.28
C LEU A 229 -34.67 6.85 29.21
N ARG A 230 -34.19 5.64 28.94
CA ARG A 230 -34.49 4.42 29.70
C ARG A 230 -33.23 3.85 30.34
N VAL A 231 -33.41 2.86 31.21
CA VAL A 231 -32.32 2.14 31.88
C VAL A 231 -32.43 0.64 31.67
N MET A 232 -31.30 -0.04 31.50
CA MET A 232 -31.23 -1.51 31.40
C MET A 232 -30.21 -2.09 32.40
N PRO A 233 -30.45 -3.30 32.93
CA PRO A 233 -29.52 -3.96 33.85
C PRO A 233 -28.25 -4.46 33.13
N THR A 234 -27.09 -4.26 33.74
CA THR A 234 -25.81 -4.72 33.16
C THR A 234 -25.74 -6.26 33.13
N THR A 235 -25.21 -6.85 32.04
CA THR A 235 -25.20 -8.29 31.66
C THR A 235 -24.57 -9.29 32.66
N SER A 236 -24.11 -8.83 33.83
CA SER A 236 -23.52 -9.65 34.90
C SER A 236 -24.50 -9.95 36.05
N ALA A 237 -25.81 -9.90 35.80
CA ALA A 237 -26.85 -10.27 36.75
C ALA A 237 -27.28 -11.75 36.66
N GLN A 238 -26.41 -12.65 36.19
CA GLN A 238 -26.62 -14.09 36.37
C GLN A 238 -26.09 -14.48 37.75
N ARG A 239 -27.00 -14.83 38.67
CA ARG A 239 -26.80 -15.30 40.08
C ARG A 239 -27.09 -14.26 41.17
N GLY A 240 -28.32 -13.77 41.26
CA GLY A 240 -28.97 -13.39 42.53
C GLY A 240 -28.35 -12.27 43.40
N VAL A 241 -27.22 -11.68 43.01
CA VAL A 241 -26.60 -10.51 43.65
C VAL A 241 -26.41 -9.46 42.56
N GLY A 242 -27.47 -8.70 42.30
CA GLY A 242 -27.44 -7.63 41.29
C GLY A 242 -26.57 -6.47 41.75
N LYS A 243 -25.66 -5.98 40.90
CA LYS A 243 -25.07 -4.65 41.09
C LYS A 243 -26.19 -3.61 40.90
N SER A 244 -26.24 -2.59 41.75
CA SER A 244 -27.19 -1.45 41.67
C SER A 244 -26.93 -0.48 40.51
N VAL A 245 -26.11 -0.90 39.53
CA VAL A 245 -25.64 -0.07 38.43
C VAL A 245 -26.34 -0.50 37.14
N PHE A 246 -27.05 0.44 36.53
CA PHE A 246 -27.81 0.30 35.29
C PHE A 246 -27.19 1.19 34.20
N SER A 247 -27.29 0.76 32.95
CA SER A 247 -26.83 1.53 31.79
C SER A 247 -28.00 2.31 31.17
N PHE A 248 -27.75 3.54 30.73
CA PHE A 248 -28.74 4.33 29.99
C PHE A 248 -28.82 3.90 28.53
N TYR A 249 -30.02 3.90 27.97
CA TYR A 249 -30.26 3.84 26.52
C TYR A 249 -31.43 4.76 26.17
N LEU A 250 -31.49 5.21 24.92
CA LEU A 250 -32.56 6.07 24.42
C LEU A 250 -33.53 5.27 23.56
N GLU A 251 -34.82 5.34 23.86
CA GLU A 251 -35.87 4.81 23.00
C GLU A 251 -36.29 5.91 22.02
N ALA A 252 -35.96 5.75 20.73
CA ALA A 252 -36.14 6.81 19.76
C ALA A 252 -37.62 7.00 19.39
N ASN A 253 -38.08 8.24 19.47
CA ASN A 253 -39.38 8.66 18.96
C ASN A 253 -39.27 9.30 17.58
N TYR A 254 -38.22 10.06 17.29
CA TYR A 254 -37.98 10.65 15.97
C TYR A 254 -36.48 10.81 15.75
N VAL A 255 -36.04 10.47 14.54
CA VAL A 255 -34.65 10.60 14.09
C VAL A 255 -34.62 11.64 12.99
N ASP A 256 -33.89 12.72 13.23
CA ASP A 256 -33.64 13.77 12.26
C ASP A 256 -32.22 13.64 11.73
N VAL A 257 -32.08 13.33 10.44
CA VAL A 257 -30.78 13.17 9.79
C VAL A 257 -30.42 14.51 9.14
N GLN A 258 -29.54 15.26 9.80
CA GLN A 258 -29.13 16.60 9.38
C GLN A 258 -28.42 16.66 8.01
N GLN A 259 -28.17 15.52 7.35
CA GLN A 259 -27.40 15.40 6.11
C GLN A 259 -28.24 14.97 4.88
N LYS A 260 -29.57 14.83 4.97
CA LYS A 260 -30.47 14.73 3.80
C LYS A 260 -31.00 16.13 3.43
N ILE A 261 -30.20 16.98 2.78
CA ILE A 261 -30.62 18.37 2.51
C ILE A 261 -31.04 18.63 1.05
N LEU A 262 -31.00 17.66 0.13
CA LEU A 262 -31.49 17.94 -1.24
C LEU A 262 -32.98 17.64 -1.46
N GLU A 263 -33.64 16.88 -0.59
CA GLU A 263 -35.06 16.50 -0.79
C GLU A 263 -36.05 17.14 0.23
N GLU A 264 -35.59 17.83 1.29
CA GLU A 264 -36.47 18.38 2.35
C GLU A 264 -36.26 19.87 2.70
N ILE A 265 -35.77 20.71 1.78
CA ILE A 265 -36.03 22.15 1.93
C ILE A 265 -37.50 22.35 1.54
N GLU A 266 -38.40 22.49 2.53
CA GLU A 266 -39.79 22.91 2.30
C GLU A 266 -39.77 24.31 1.66
N ILE A 267 -39.75 24.39 0.32
CA ILE A 267 -39.83 25.67 -0.41
C ILE A 267 -41.22 26.25 -0.14
N THR A 268 -41.28 27.35 0.60
CA THR A 268 -42.56 28.06 0.80
C THR A 268 -43.01 28.67 -0.53
N ARG A 269 -44.31 28.92 -0.71
CA ARG A 269 -44.82 29.59 -1.93
C ARG A 269 -44.14 30.94 -2.19
N GLU A 270 -43.78 31.66 -1.14
CA GLU A 270 -43.04 32.93 -1.26
C GLU A 270 -41.59 32.74 -1.71
N ASP A 271 -40.91 31.69 -1.24
CA ASP A 271 -39.55 31.36 -1.70
C ASP A 271 -39.58 30.88 -3.15
N GLU A 272 -40.61 30.13 -3.56
CA GLU A 272 -40.81 29.75 -4.95
C GLU A 272 -41.01 30.98 -5.85
N GLU A 273 -41.80 31.97 -5.42
CA GLU A 273 -41.98 33.23 -6.13
C GLU A 273 -40.66 34.01 -6.26
N LYS A 274 -39.88 34.12 -5.18
CA LYS A 274 -38.55 34.78 -5.20
C LYS A 274 -37.54 34.04 -6.08
N ILE A 275 -37.54 32.71 -6.07
CA ILE A 275 -36.70 31.89 -6.94
C ILE A 275 -37.09 32.11 -8.41
N ARG A 276 -38.40 32.15 -8.71
CA ARG A 276 -38.91 32.43 -10.06
C ARG A 276 -38.61 33.86 -10.51
N GLU A 277 -38.69 34.83 -9.61
CA GLU A 277 -38.30 36.22 -9.88
C GLU A 277 -36.79 36.34 -10.16
N LEU A 278 -35.96 35.72 -9.32
CA LEU A 278 -34.51 35.68 -9.50
C LEU A 278 -34.11 34.94 -10.79
N ALA A 279 -34.80 33.85 -11.13
CA ALA A 279 -34.56 33.09 -12.35
C ALA A 279 -34.91 33.87 -13.63
N ARG A 280 -35.77 34.90 -13.53
CA ARG A 280 -36.10 35.80 -14.65
C ARG A 280 -35.08 36.93 -14.82
N ASP A 281 -34.19 37.14 -13.86
CA ASP A 281 -33.15 38.16 -13.94
C ASP A 281 -32.08 37.76 -14.99
N PRO A 282 -31.83 38.59 -16.03
CA PRO A 282 -30.82 38.31 -17.04
C PRO A 282 -29.39 38.16 -16.49
N TRP A 283 -29.12 38.72 -15.30
CA TRP A 283 -27.79 38.72 -14.64
C TRP A 283 -27.69 37.69 -13.51
N VAL A 284 -28.60 36.71 -13.44
CA VAL A 284 -28.65 35.72 -12.37
C VAL A 284 -27.36 34.91 -12.25
N ARG A 285 -26.72 34.56 -13.38
CA ARG A 285 -25.46 33.80 -13.41
C ARG A 285 -24.35 34.57 -12.71
N GLU A 286 -24.17 35.84 -13.06
CA GLU A 286 -23.15 36.72 -12.51
C GLU A 286 -23.40 36.96 -11.01
N LYS A 287 -24.66 37.13 -10.61
CA LYS A 287 -25.04 37.26 -9.19
C LYS A 287 -24.69 36.02 -8.38
N ILE A 288 -24.94 34.83 -8.91
CA ILE A 288 -24.59 33.55 -8.27
C ILE A 288 -23.07 33.44 -8.13
N ILE A 289 -22.31 33.70 -9.19
CA ILE A 289 -20.84 33.63 -9.16
C ILE A 289 -20.28 34.64 -8.14
N ALA A 290 -20.83 35.86 -8.09
CA ALA A 290 -20.42 36.88 -7.14
C ALA A 290 -20.73 36.52 -5.67
N SER A 291 -21.74 35.69 -5.43
CA SER A 291 -22.11 35.19 -4.09
C SER A 291 -21.15 34.11 -3.54
N ILE A 292 -20.30 33.51 -4.38
CA ILE A 292 -19.30 32.53 -3.97
C ILE A 292 -18.07 33.25 -3.39
N ALA A 293 -17.83 33.05 -2.10
CA ALA A 293 -16.73 33.64 -1.34
C ALA A 293 -16.53 35.15 -1.62
N PRO A 294 -17.52 36.00 -1.27
CA PRO A 294 -17.53 37.41 -1.65
C PRO A 294 -16.36 38.21 -1.04
N ALA A 295 -15.82 37.74 0.09
CA ALA A 295 -14.64 38.32 0.74
C ALA A 295 -13.34 38.20 -0.09
N ILE A 296 -13.32 37.34 -1.12
CA ILE A 296 -12.15 37.12 -1.98
C ILE A 296 -12.36 37.91 -3.27
N TYR A 297 -11.50 38.90 -3.50
CA TYR A 297 -11.52 39.73 -4.69
C TYR A 297 -11.06 38.94 -5.94
N GLY A 298 -11.76 39.09 -7.06
CA GLY A 298 -11.43 38.45 -8.34
C GLY A 298 -11.74 36.95 -8.40
N HIS A 299 -10.91 36.19 -9.14
CA HIS A 299 -11.05 34.74 -9.34
C HIS A 299 -12.41 34.28 -9.92
N TRP A 300 -13.01 35.09 -10.79
CA TRP A 300 -14.35 34.85 -11.35
C TRP A 300 -14.51 33.46 -11.98
N ASN A 301 -13.56 33.00 -12.78
CA ASN A 301 -13.59 31.66 -13.40
C ASN A 301 -13.52 30.52 -12.36
N ILE A 302 -12.79 30.72 -11.26
CA ILE A 302 -12.69 29.73 -10.19
C ILE A 302 -13.99 29.68 -9.38
N LYS A 303 -14.56 30.86 -9.08
CA LYS A 303 -15.87 30.97 -8.42
C LYS A 303 -16.97 30.37 -9.27
N GLU A 304 -16.89 30.54 -10.60
CA GLU A 304 -17.80 29.91 -11.55
C GLU A 304 -17.66 28.38 -11.57
N ALA A 305 -16.44 27.85 -11.63
CA ALA A 305 -16.22 26.40 -11.54
C ALA A 305 -16.74 25.82 -10.22
N ILE A 306 -16.56 26.54 -9.11
CA ILE A 306 -17.13 26.17 -7.80
C ILE A 306 -18.66 26.25 -7.81
N ALA A 307 -19.25 27.25 -8.46
CA ALA A 307 -20.70 27.34 -8.59
C ALA A 307 -21.24 26.13 -9.37
N LEU A 308 -20.66 25.80 -10.53
CA LEU A 308 -21.04 24.64 -11.33
C LEU A 308 -20.88 23.32 -10.56
N LEU A 309 -19.83 23.19 -9.76
CA LEU A 309 -19.64 22.05 -8.84
C LEU A 309 -20.79 21.92 -7.84
N LEU A 310 -21.27 23.03 -7.28
CA LEU A 310 -22.35 23.04 -6.28
C LEU A 310 -23.73 22.75 -6.89
N PHE A 311 -23.97 23.19 -8.13
CA PHE A 311 -25.22 22.88 -8.84
C PHE A 311 -25.24 21.44 -9.38
N GLY A 312 -24.08 20.90 -9.78
CA GLY A 312 -23.95 19.57 -10.36
C GLY A 312 -24.58 19.45 -11.76
N GLY A 313 -24.31 18.34 -12.43
CA GLY A 313 -24.93 17.98 -13.71
C GLY A 313 -26.04 16.94 -13.54
N VAL A 314 -26.85 16.75 -14.58
CA VAL A 314 -27.94 15.77 -14.57
C VAL A 314 -27.40 14.37 -14.87
N PRO A 315 -27.51 13.40 -13.95
CA PRO A 315 -27.13 12.03 -14.23
C PRO A 315 -28.11 11.41 -15.23
N LYS A 316 -27.62 10.70 -16.24
CA LYS A 316 -28.46 10.07 -17.26
C LYS A 316 -28.39 8.56 -17.13
N LEU A 317 -29.56 7.91 -17.05
CA LEU A 317 -29.65 6.46 -17.13
C LEU A 317 -29.89 6.07 -18.59
N LEU A 318 -29.02 5.23 -19.13
CA LEU A 318 -29.17 4.71 -20.48
C LEU A 318 -30.11 3.49 -20.47
N PRO A 319 -30.73 3.14 -21.62
CA PRO A 319 -31.68 2.02 -21.73
C PRO A 319 -31.11 0.63 -21.39
N ASP A 320 -29.78 0.51 -21.36
CA ASP A 320 -29.02 -0.69 -21.00
C ASP A 320 -28.78 -0.82 -19.48
N GLY A 321 -29.23 0.16 -18.67
CA GLY A 321 -29.05 0.21 -17.22
C GLY A 321 -27.78 0.94 -16.78
N THR A 322 -26.96 1.46 -17.71
CA THR A 322 -25.71 2.15 -17.38
C THR A 322 -25.98 3.60 -16.97
N ARG A 323 -25.42 4.05 -15.84
CA ARG A 323 -25.61 5.42 -15.31
C ARG A 323 -24.43 6.31 -15.68
N ILE A 324 -24.67 7.31 -16.52
CA ILE A 324 -23.73 8.41 -16.79
C ILE A 324 -23.76 9.37 -15.60
N ARG A 325 -22.57 9.68 -15.12
CA ARG A 325 -22.34 10.53 -13.95
C ARG A 325 -22.73 11.99 -14.25
N GLY A 326 -23.39 12.62 -13.27
CA GLY A 326 -23.71 14.05 -13.28
C GLY A 326 -22.75 14.92 -12.45
N ASP A 327 -22.00 14.34 -11.51
CA ASP A 327 -21.17 15.13 -10.58
C ASP A 327 -19.92 15.71 -11.25
N ILE A 328 -19.64 16.99 -11.04
CA ILE A 328 -18.45 17.67 -11.58
C ILE A 328 -17.30 17.56 -10.57
N HIS A 329 -16.06 17.39 -11.03
CA HIS A 329 -14.87 17.45 -10.17
C HIS A 329 -14.04 18.69 -10.50
N VAL A 330 -13.63 19.44 -9.47
CA VAL A 330 -12.85 20.68 -9.62
C VAL A 330 -11.55 20.57 -8.86
N LEU A 331 -10.43 20.76 -9.56
CA LEU A 331 -9.08 20.81 -8.99
C LEU A 331 -8.56 22.25 -9.01
N LEU A 332 -8.23 22.79 -7.84
CA LEU A 332 -7.65 24.13 -7.70
C LEU A 332 -6.13 24.05 -7.51
N VAL A 333 -5.37 24.30 -8.58
CA VAL A 333 -3.89 24.35 -8.55
C VAL A 333 -3.40 25.79 -8.70
N GLY A 334 -2.39 26.19 -7.92
CA GLY A 334 -1.72 27.48 -8.10
C GLY A 334 -0.80 27.83 -6.94
N ASP A 335 -0.29 29.06 -6.92
CA ASP A 335 0.74 29.51 -5.97
C ASP A 335 0.25 29.67 -4.52
N PRO A 336 1.10 29.48 -3.50
CA PRO A 336 0.73 29.70 -2.10
C PRO A 336 0.18 31.11 -1.85
N GLY A 337 -0.84 31.25 -0.99
CA GLY A 337 -1.39 32.55 -0.61
C GLY A 337 -2.48 33.12 -1.54
N THR A 338 -2.85 32.44 -2.63
CA THR A 338 -3.93 32.89 -3.55
C THR A 338 -5.34 32.52 -3.05
N ALA A 339 -5.57 32.52 -1.74
CA ALA A 339 -6.85 32.21 -1.07
C ALA A 339 -7.53 30.86 -1.41
N LYS A 340 -6.83 29.89 -2.05
CA LYS A 340 -7.38 28.56 -2.41
C LYS A 340 -7.99 27.79 -1.24
N SER A 341 -7.29 27.72 -0.10
CA SER A 341 -7.80 27.05 1.09
C SER A 341 -9.03 27.74 1.67
N GLN A 342 -9.10 29.06 1.53
CA GLN A 342 -10.23 29.88 1.98
C GLN A 342 -11.45 29.70 1.07
N LEU A 343 -11.25 29.61 -0.25
CA LEU A 343 -12.28 29.22 -1.22
C LEU A 343 -12.84 27.83 -0.90
N LEU A 344 -11.97 26.83 -0.68
CA LEU A 344 -12.39 25.47 -0.35
C LEU A 344 -13.13 25.37 0.99
N GLN A 345 -12.68 26.09 2.02
CA GLN A 345 -13.38 26.16 3.31
C GLN A 345 -14.76 26.83 3.17
N TYR A 346 -14.89 27.86 2.34
CA TYR A 346 -16.18 28.50 2.04
C TYR A 346 -17.12 27.53 1.32
N THR A 347 -16.63 26.88 0.26
CA THR A 347 -17.39 25.86 -0.49
C THR A 347 -17.82 24.70 0.40
N ALA A 348 -16.94 24.24 1.30
CA ALA A 348 -17.27 23.16 2.24
C ALA A 348 -18.39 23.54 3.23
N ARG A 349 -18.49 24.82 3.62
CA ARG A 349 -19.60 25.32 4.45
C ARG A 349 -20.89 25.50 3.66
N LEU A 350 -20.79 25.82 2.37
CA LEU A 350 -21.94 26.06 1.49
C LEU A 350 -22.54 24.75 0.97
N ALA A 351 -21.72 23.72 0.75
CA ALA A 351 -22.16 22.43 0.23
C ALA A 351 -22.86 21.58 1.31
N PRO A 352 -24.01 20.92 1.02
CA PRO A 352 -24.79 20.15 2.01
C PRO A 352 -24.05 18.93 2.59
N ARG A 353 -22.95 18.48 1.97
CA ARG A 353 -22.08 17.37 2.45
C ARG A 353 -20.59 17.74 2.44
N GLY A 354 -20.25 19.03 2.56
CA GLY A 354 -18.86 19.49 2.53
C GLY A 354 -18.12 19.22 3.85
N ILE A 355 -17.06 18.40 3.82
CA ILE A 355 -16.17 18.17 4.97
C ILE A 355 -14.76 18.64 4.61
N TYR A 356 -14.23 19.57 5.40
CA TYR A 356 -12.86 20.07 5.26
C TYR A 356 -11.92 19.23 6.11
N THR A 357 -11.08 18.39 5.50
CA THR A 357 -10.06 17.60 6.20
C THR A 357 -8.65 17.96 5.77
N SER A 358 -7.70 17.72 6.67
CA SER A 358 -6.26 17.90 6.46
C SER A 358 -5.61 16.54 6.73
N GLY A 359 -5.03 15.93 5.70
CA GLY A 359 -4.74 14.49 5.59
C GLY A 359 -3.69 13.87 6.52
N LYS A 360 -3.89 13.95 7.85
CA LYS A 360 -3.04 13.31 8.88
C LYS A 360 -3.71 12.11 9.60
N GLY A 361 -4.82 11.55 9.12
CA GLY A 361 -5.72 10.73 9.96
C GLY A 361 -6.25 9.36 9.48
N SER A 362 -5.93 8.83 8.29
CA SER A 362 -6.76 7.74 7.69
C SER A 362 -6.00 6.43 7.33
N THR A 363 -6.56 5.22 7.65
CA THR A 363 -6.03 3.84 7.36
C THR A 363 -7.03 2.98 6.56
N ALA A 364 -6.64 1.92 5.82
CA ALA A 364 -7.55 1.18 4.90
C ALA A 364 -8.85 0.55 5.50
N ALA A 365 -8.81 -0.08 6.67
CA ALA A 365 -10.01 -0.60 7.35
C ALA A 365 -10.77 0.52 8.07
N GLY A 366 -10.03 1.48 8.61
CA GLY A 366 -10.54 2.76 9.03
C GLY A 366 -10.59 3.76 7.87
N LEU A 367 -10.92 3.34 6.64
CA LEU A 367 -11.17 4.18 5.44
C LEU A 367 -12.55 3.74 4.91
N THR A 368 -12.80 2.46 4.68
CA THR A 368 -14.12 2.00 4.19
C THR A 368 -15.14 1.77 5.33
N ALA A 369 -15.47 0.52 5.65
CA ALA A 369 -16.27 0.13 6.80
C ALA A 369 -15.81 -1.27 7.24
N SER A 370 -15.87 -1.56 8.53
CA SER A 370 -15.39 -2.81 9.12
C SER A 370 -16.51 -3.52 9.87
N VAL A 371 -16.62 -4.84 9.70
CA VAL A 371 -17.57 -5.67 10.45
C VAL A 371 -16.84 -6.23 11.67
N LEU A 372 -17.28 -5.82 12.85
CA LEU A 372 -16.69 -6.23 14.12
C LEU A 372 -17.68 -7.09 14.90
N ARG A 373 -17.14 -8.03 15.70
CA ARG A 373 -17.95 -8.88 16.57
C ARG A 373 -17.80 -8.41 18.01
N ASP A 374 -18.92 -8.10 18.66
CA ASP A 374 -18.94 -7.72 20.07
C ASP A 374 -18.48 -8.92 20.92
N LYS A 375 -17.52 -8.67 21.82
CA LYS A 375 -16.94 -9.71 22.69
C LYS A 375 -17.88 -10.13 23.82
N THR A 376 -18.91 -9.33 24.08
CA THR A 376 -19.85 -9.49 25.21
C THR A 376 -21.18 -10.07 24.74
N THR A 377 -21.75 -9.58 23.63
CA THR A 377 -23.01 -10.08 23.06
C THR A 377 -22.82 -11.12 21.97
N GLY A 378 -21.63 -11.18 21.34
CA GLY A 378 -21.34 -12.10 20.24
C GLY A 378 -21.94 -11.68 18.90
N GLU A 379 -22.59 -10.52 18.83
CA GLU A 379 -23.27 -9.93 17.67
C GLU A 379 -22.27 -9.24 16.72
N TYR A 380 -22.64 -9.12 15.45
CA TYR A 380 -21.84 -8.44 14.43
C TYR A 380 -22.38 -7.01 14.22
N TYR A 381 -21.51 -6.01 14.29
CA TYR A 381 -21.83 -4.61 14.00
C TYR A 381 -20.89 -4.03 12.94
N LEU A 382 -21.39 -3.03 12.20
CA LEU A 382 -20.62 -2.27 11.22
C LEU A 382 -20.05 -1.00 11.85
N GLU A 383 -18.75 -0.76 11.69
CA GLU A 383 -18.04 0.45 12.11
C GLU A 383 -17.49 1.16 10.87
N ALA A 384 -17.83 2.43 10.67
CA ALA A 384 -17.38 3.23 9.53
C ALA A 384 -15.91 3.63 9.63
N GLY A 385 -15.20 3.62 8.50
CA GLY A 385 -13.83 4.10 8.36
C GLY A 385 -13.72 5.52 7.81
N ALA A 386 -12.55 6.13 7.88
CA ALA A 386 -12.12 7.47 7.44
C ALA A 386 -12.14 7.77 5.92
N LEU A 387 -12.79 7.04 5.04
CA LEU A 387 -13.10 7.35 3.62
C LEU A 387 -14.62 7.51 3.52
N VAL A 388 -15.35 6.79 4.38
CA VAL A 388 -16.72 7.08 4.81
C VAL A 388 -16.76 8.29 5.78
N LEU A 389 -15.67 8.56 6.53
CA LEU A 389 -15.49 9.73 7.41
C LEU A 389 -14.42 10.77 6.93
N ALA A 390 -13.94 10.67 5.67
CA ALA A 390 -13.03 11.59 4.91
C ALA A 390 -11.51 11.28 4.76
N ASP A 391 -11.11 11.07 3.49
CA ASP A 391 -9.87 10.44 2.98
C ASP A 391 -8.51 11.16 3.28
N GLY A 392 -7.39 10.39 3.42
CA GLY A 392 -5.96 10.84 3.33
C GLY A 392 -4.98 10.72 4.54
N GLY A 393 -3.91 9.90 4.46
CA GLY A 393 -2.76 9.82 5.41
C GLY A 393 -1.38 9.73 4.71
N VAL A 394 -0.22 9.88 5.41
CA VAL A 394 1.13 10.06 4.79
C VAL A 394 2.26 9.25 5.46
N ALA A 395 2.54 8.07 4.92
CA ALA A 395 3.61 7.18 5.39
C ALA A 395 4.97 7.43 4.71
N CYS A 396 6.05 7.64 5.49
CA CYS A 396 7.41 7.81 4.95
C CYS A 396 8.53 7.25 5.87
N LEU A 397 9.69 6.96 5.30
CA LEU A 397 10.91 6.49 5.97
C LEU A 397 11.86 7.64 6.31
N HIS A 398 12.59 7.53 7.42
CA HIS A 398 13.65 8.50 7.77
C HIS A 398 14.86 8.40 6.80
N PRO A 399 15.61 9.49 6.52
CA PRO A 399 16.74 9.50 5.58
C PRO A 399 17.85 8.47 5.87
N ASN A 400 18.11 8.24 7.15
CA ASN A 400 19.11 7.26 7.61
C ASN A 400 18.64 5.80 7.52
N THR A 401 17.37 5.53 7.21
CA THR A 401 16.86 4.16 7.07
C THR A 401 17.51 3.51 5.84
N ARG A 402 18.10 2.33 6.02
CA ARG A 402 18.76 1.60 4.94
C ARG A 402 17.84 0.59 4.26
N VAL A 403 18.02 0.46 2.97
CA VAL A 403 17.28 -0.43 2.08
C VAL A 403 18.26 -1.24 1.24
N ILE A 404 17.83 -2.40 0.74
CA ILE A 404 18.62 -3.17 -0.22
C ILE A 404 18.19 -2.81 -1.63
N VAL A 405 19.09 -2.18 -2.40
CA VAL A 405 18.89 -1.86 -3.83
C VAL A 405 20.07 -2.36 -4.64
N ASN A 406 19.81 -3.13 -5.70
CA ASN A 406 20.85 -3.72 -6.56
C ASN A 406 21.92 -4.52 -5.77
N ASN A 407 21.48 -5.21 -4.71
CA ASN A 407 22.35 -5.93 -3.76
C ASN A 407 23.34 -5.02 -3.01
N GLU A 408 23.02 -3.74 -2.82
CA GLU A 408 23.74 -2.83 -1.94
C GLU A 408 22.84 -2.40 -0.77
N TYR A 409 23.41 -2.33 0.43
CA TYR A 409 22.72 -1.91 1.65
C TYR A 409 22.95 -0.42 1.91
N VAL A 410 22.18 0.40 1.22
CA VAL A 410 22.36 1.86 1.14
C VAL A 410 21.31 2.59 1.95
N LYS A 411 21.64 3.79 2.42
CA LYS A 411 20.62 4.69 2.99
C LYS A 411 19.65 5.12 1.89
N ILE A 412 18.38 5.28 2.24
CA ILE A 412 17.36 5.71 1.29
C ILE A 412 17.64 7.11 0.72
N GLU A 413 18.28 7.99 1.49
CA GLU A 413 18.67 9.32 1.01
C GLU A 413 19.72 9.29 -0.12
N GLU A 414 20.63 8.31 -0.12
CA GLU A 414 21.69 8.18 -1.13
C GLU A 414 21.15 7.81 -2.53
N LEU A 415 19.93 7.26 -2.57
CA LEU A 415 19.25 6.93 -3.83
C LEU A 415 18.65 8.16 -4.52
N PHE A 416 18.47 9.26 -3.78
CA PHE A 416 17.84 10.47 -4.27
C PHE A 416 18.87 11.42 -4.87
N LYS A 417 18.79 11.69 -6.18
CA LYS A 417 19.70 12.61 -6.89
C LYS A 417 19.05 13.98 -7.07
N GLN A 418 19.51 14.95 -6.32
CA GLN A 418 18.88 16.28 -6.30
C GLN A 418 18.87 17.03 -7.64
N ASN A 419 19.84 16.75 -8.53
CA ASN A 419 19.91 17.37 -9.85
C ASN A 419 18.90 16.81 -10.86
N ASP A 420 18.43 15.57 -10.66
CA ASP A 420 17.50 14.86 -11.54
C ASP A 420 16.07 14.86 -10.97
N ALA A 421 15.83 15.66 -9.92
CA ALA A 421 14.61 15.64 -9.14
C ALA A 421 13.48 16.44 -9.81
N LEU A 422 12.38 15.76 -10.07
CA LEU A 422 11.13 16.36 -10.50
C LEU A 422 10.40 16.90 -9.28
N LYS A 423 10.17 18.22 -9.25
CA LYS A 423 9.39 18.85 -8.19
C LYS A 423 7.91 18.72 -8.52
N ALA A 424 7.14 18.22 -7.56
CA ALA A 424 5.70 18.11 -7.64
C ALA A 424 5.09 18.57 -6.30
N TYR A 425 3.76 18.65 -6.23
CA TYR A 425 3.06 18.94 -5.00
C TYR A 425 2.08 17.82 -4.70
N SER A 426 2.04 17.37 -3.45
CA SER A 426 1.05 16.41 -2.94
C SER A 426 0.43 16.99 -1.68
N ASN A 427 -0.90 17.15 -1.68
CA ASN A 427 -1.67 17.78 -0.60
C ASN A 427 -1.16 19.18 -0.19
N GLY A 428 -0.68 19.98 -1.16
CA GLY A 428 -0.13 21.32 -0.93
C GLY A 428 1.27 21.35 -0.33
N GLU A 429 1.90 20.19 -0.08
CA GLU A 429 3.27 20.10 0.38
C GLU A 429 4.21 19.79 -0.81
N PRO A 430 5.36 20.48 -0.92
CA PRO A 430 6.33 20.21 -1.97
C PRO A 430 6.90 18.80 -1.78
N ILE A 431 6.80 18.00 -2.83
CA ILE A 431 7.43 16.69 -2.94
C ILE A 431 8.41 16.70 -4.09
N GLU A 432 9.41 15.85 -4.00
CA GLU A 432 10.38 15.68 -5.07
C GLU A 432 10.48 14.20 -5.45
N LEU A 433 10.55 13.92 -6.74
CA LEU A 433 10.51 12.58 -7.29
C LEU A 433 11.73 12.34 -8.18
N ASN A 434 12.35 11.16 -8.03
CA ASN A 434 13.34 10.67 -8.98
C ASN A 434 12.89 9.34 -9.55
N TYR A 435 13.00 9.18 -10.86
CA TYR A 435 12.92 7.87 -11.48
C TYR A 435 14.20 7.08 -11.18
N ILE A 436 14.01 5.86 -10.71
CA ILE A 436 15.10 4.92 -10.43
C ILE A 436 14.80 3.58 -11.11
N LYS A 437 15.84 2.80 -11.42
CA LYS A 437 15.68 1.40 -11.86
C LYS A 437 16.53 0.53 -10.94
N GLY A 438 16.01 0.27 -9.75
CA GLY A 438 16.73 -0.42 -8.68
C GLY A 438 16.05 -1.72 -8.27
N LYS A 439 16.76 -2.85 -8.30
CA LYS A 439 16.22 -4.13 -7.79
C LYS A 439 16.16 -4.10 -6.27
N VAL A 440 14.96 -4.05 -5.71
CA VAL A 440 14.68 -4.16 -4.27
C VAL A 440 14.24 -5.58 -3.91
N VAL A 441 14.31 -5.92 -2.63
CA VAL A 441 13.81 -7.20 -2.10
C VAL A 441 12.51 -6.96 -1.34
N GLY A 442 11.45 -7.69 -1.69
CA GLY A 442 10.17 -7.68 -0.98
C GLY A 442 9.66 -9.09 -0.70
N ILE A 443 8.45 -9.20 -0.16
CA ILE A 443 7.77 -10.47 0.10
C ILE A 443 6.43 -10.53 -0.64
N ASP A 444 6.11 -11.66 -1.26
CA ASP A 444 4.78 -11.90 -1.82
C ASP A 444 3.88 -12.49 -0.71
N LEU A 445 2.81 -11.77 -0.34
CA LEU A 445 1.96 -12.16 0.79
C LEU A 445 1.08 -13.38 0.50
N ARG A 446 0.87 -13.71 -0.78
CA ARG A 446 0.07 -14.87 -1.17
C ARG A 446 0.76 -16.18 -0.82
N ASP A 447 2.08 -16.20 -0.91
CA ASP A 447 2.87 -17.42 -0.75
C ASP A 447 4.03 -17.28 0.24
N LEU A 448 4.17 -16.12 0.89
CA LEU A 448 5.23 -15.73 1.82
C LEU A 448 6.65 -15.96 1.29
N SER A 449 6.86 -15.84 -0.02
CA SER A 449 8.18 -15.96 -0.66
C SER A 449 8.88 -14.61 -0.84
N SER A 450 10.21 -14.60 -0.69
CA SER A 450 11.02 -13.42 -0.97
C SER A 450 11.25 -13.28 -2.48
N LYS A 451 11.08 -12.07 -3.02
CA LYS A 451 11.23 -11.78 -4.46
C LYS A 451 12.05 -10.50 -4.68
N GLN A 452 12.80 -10.47 -5.78
CA GLN A 452 13.44 -9.24 -6.26
C GLN A 452 12.54 -8.54 -7.27
N VAL A 453 12.29 -7.25 -7.07
CA VAL A 453 11.42 -6.43 -7.92
C VAL A 453 12.13 -5.13 -8.25
N VAL A 454 11.88 -4.59 -9.45
CA VAL A 454 12.45 -3.30 -9.85
C VAL A 454 11.60 -2.18 -9.26
N SER A 455 12.19 -1.38 -8.38
CA SER A 455 11.65 -0.09 -7.96
C SER A 455 11.86 0.93 -9.06
N THR A 456 10.83 1.75 -9.30
CA THR A 456 10.73 2.68 -10.43
C THR A 456 10.78 4.15 -10.01
N ILE A 457 10.40 4.49 -8.77
CA ILE A 457 10.35 5.89 -8.27
C ILE A 457 10.83 5.95 -6.83
N ILE A 458 11.58 6.99 -6.47
CA ILE A 458 11.82 7.41 -5.09
C ILE A 458 11.22 8.80 -4.86
N ARG A 459 10.49 8.96 -3.76
CA ARG A 459 9.87 10.22 -3.34
C ARG A 459 10.59 10.79 -2.12
N ARG A 460 10.80 12.10 -2.11
CA ARG A 460 11.28 12.90 -0.98
C ARG A 460 10.20 13.91 -0.59
N LYS A 461 9.91 14.01 0.71
CA LYS A 461 8.92 14.93 1.29
C LYS A 461 9.47 15.52 2.58
N HIS A 462 9.09 16.75 2.94
CA HIS A 462 9.46 17.31 4.24
C HIS A 462 8.46 16.89 5.33
N TRP A 463 8.94 16.42 6.49
CA TRP A 463 8.12 16.02 7.64
C TRP A 463 8.42 16.90 8.85
N ARG A 464 7.35 17.28 9.56
CA ARG A 464 7.40 17.98 10.85
C ARG A 464 6.51 17.28 11.85
N GLY A 465 7.11 16.61 12.82
CA GLY A 465 6.39 15.88 13.86
C GLY A 465 7.22 14.77 14.48
N LYS A 466 6.57 13.83 15.16
CA LYS A 466 7.24 12.69 15.77
C LYS A 466 7.55 11.61 14.73
N ILE A 467 8.69 10.95 14.88
CA ILE A 467 9.08 9.71 14.20
C ILE A 467 9.11 8.59 15.22
N VAL A 468 8.64 7.41 14.83
CA VAL A 468 8.68 6.20 15.64
C VAL A 468 9.96 5.45 15.35
N LYS A 469 10.72 5.18 16.41
CA LYS A 469 11.89 4.31 16.41
C LYS A 469 11.50 2.96 17.03
N LEU A 470 11.37 1.94 16.20
CA LEU A 470 11.12 0.56 16.62
C LEU A 470 12.45 -0.20 16.73
N VAL A 471 12.69 -0.85 17.87
CA VAL A 471 13.87 -1.70 18.08
C VAL A 471 13.43 -3.15 18.22
N PHE A 472 14.02 -4.03 17.42
CA PHE A 472 13.61 -5.43 17.31
C PHE A 472 14.55 -6.39 18.06
N GLU A 473 14.09 -7.62 18.32
CA GLU A 473 14.85 -8.66 19.03
C GLU A 473 16.09 -9.12 18.23
N SER A 474 16.04 -8.99 16.90
CA SER A 474 17.21 -9.17 16.03
C SER A 474 18.33 -8.13 16.26
N GLY A 475 17.98 -6.96 16.81
CA GLY A 475 18.86 -5.82 17.01
C GLY A 475 18.77 -4.73 15.92
N TYR A 476 17.90 -4.89 14.92
CA TYR A 476 17.60 -3.81 13.97
C TYR A 476 16.80 -2.69 14.61
N GLU A 477 16.95 -1.50 14.04
CA GLU A 477 16.27 -0.27 14.47
C GLU A 477 15.63 0.36 13.24
N LEU A 478 14.29 0.45 13.22
CA LEU A 478 13.53 1.03 12.11
C LEU A 478 13.00 2.40 12.51
N LEU A 479 13.23 3.41 11.66
CA LEU A 479 12.81 4.80 11.85
C LEU A 479 11.80 5.19 10.78
N VAL A 480 10.55 5.41 11.19
CA VAL A 480 9.42 5.66 10.28
C VAL A 480 8.44 6.67 10.85
N THR A 481 7.64 7.29 9.98
CA THR A 481 6.51 8.10 10.45
C THR A 481 5.50 7.21 11.20
N PRO A 482 4.73 7.77 12.16
CA PRO A 482 3.81 7.00 13.00
C PRO A 482 2.74 6.22 12.21
N ASP A 483 2.34 6.74 11.07
CA ASP A 483 1.36 6.18 10.15
C ASP A 483 1.94 5.19 9.13
N HIS A 484 3.25 4.97 9.13
CA HIS A 484 3.88 4.02 8.23
C HIS A 484 3.40 2.60 8.51
N LEU A 485 2.96 1.89 7.45
CA LEU A 485 2.36 0.57 7.57
C LEU A 485 3.43 -0.53 7.61
N LEU A 486 3.33 -1.39 8.61
CA LEU A 486 4.10 -2.61 8.77
C LEU A 486 3.13 -3.80 8.85
N ILE A 487 3.63 -5.00 8.55
CA ILE A 487 2.78 -6.19 8.59
C ILE A 487 2.84 -6.81 9.99
N ASP A 488 1.69 -6.90 10.65
CA ASP A 488 1.58 -7.54 11.96
C ASP A 488 1.86 -9.05 11.83
N GLY A 489 2.73 -9.56 12.68
CA GLY A 489 3.23 -10.93 12.60
C GLY A 489 2.23 -12.00 13.05
N ASP A 490 1.18 -11.63 13.79
CA ASP A 490 0.16 -12.56 14.24
C ASP A 490 -1.04 -12.64 13.27
N THR A 491 -1.46 -11.49 12.72
CA THR A 491 -2.61 -11.38 11.79
C THR A 491 -2.23 -11.40 10.30
N LEU A 492 -0.99 -11.06 9.94
CA LEU A 492 -0.53 -10.76 8.58
C LEU A 492 -1.26 -9.59 7.91
N GLU A 493 -1.85 -8.70 8.71
CA GLU A 493 -2.53 -7.50 8.23
C GLU A 493 -1.64 -6.26 8.38
N TRP A 494 -1.89 -5.26 7.55
CA TRP A 494 -1.20 -3.98 7.64
C TRP A 494 -1.64 -3.22 8.90
N LYS A 495 -0.67 -2.76 9.68
CA LYS A 495 -0.86 -2.04 10.93
C LYS A 495 0.09 -0.84 10.99
N GLN A 496 -0.38 0.29 11.49
CA GLN A 496 0.45 1.49 11.61
C GLN A 496 1.58 1.30 12.64
N ALA A 497 2.74 1.89 12.37
CA ALA A 497 3.90 1.86 13.26
C ALA A 497 3.58 2.35 14.70
N ALA A 498 2.67 3.33 14.84
CA ALA A 498 2.25 3.89 16.13
C ALA A 498 1.40 2.93 16.98
N GLU A 499 0.68 2.00 16.35
CA GLU A 499 -0.24 1.08 17.04
C GLU A 499 0.49 -0.14 17.62
N PHE A 500 1.74 -0.37 17.23
CA PHE A 500 2.54 -1.46 17.76
C PHE A 500 2.92 -1.21 19.22
N LYS A 501 2.93 -2.28 20.01
CA LYS A 501 3.35 -2.28 21.42
C LYS A 501 4.60 -3.14 21.61
N VAL A 502 5.33 -2.88 22.69
CA VAL A 502 6.47 -3.72 23.07
C VAL A 502 5.98 -5.14 23.28
N GLY A 503 6.58 -6.08 22.56
CA GLY A 503 6.23 -7.48 22.58
C GLY A 503 5.43 -7.96 21.37
N ASP A 504 4.86 -7.06 20.57
CA ASP A 504 4.23 -7.38 19.27
C ASP A 504 5.28 -7.92 18.29
N LYS A 505 4.83 -8.66 17.27
CA LYS A 505 5.68 -9.23 16.22
C LYS A 505 5.42 -8.52 14.90
N VAL A 506 6.46 -8.33 14.11
CA VAL A 506 6.39 -7.74 12.77
C VAL A 506 6.98 -8.71 11.76
N LEU A 507 6.40 -8.75 10.57
CA LEU A 507 6.93 -9.57 9.48
C LEU A 507 8.28 -9.02 8.99
N SER A 508 9.25 -9.93 8.89
CA SER A 508 10.60 -9.69 8.43
C SER A 508 10.97 -10.74 7.39
N ILE A 509 12.00 -10.47 6.58
CA ILE A 509 12.60 -11.48 5.70
C ILE A 509 13.60 -12.34 6.48
N GLN A 510 13.47 -13.66 6.35
CA GLN A 510 14.43 -14.63 6.87
C GLN A 510 15.49 -15.02 5.84
N LYS A 511 15.11 -15.08 4.55
CA LYS A 511 16.02 -15.44 3.46
C LYS A 511 16.05 -14.36 2.39
N ILE A 512 17.24 -13.81 2.14
CA ILE A 512 17.45 -12.84 1.05
C ILE A 512 17.79 -13.63 -0.22
N PRO A 513 17.18 -13.32 -1.38
CA PRO A 513 17.53 -13.96 -2.64
C PRO A 513 19.03 -13.82 -2.96
N GLY A 514 19.69 -14.96 -3.17
CA GLY A 514 21.10 -15.03 -3.56
C GLY A 514 21.31 -14.90 -5.06
N HIS A 515 22.57 -14.79 -5.48
CA HIS A 515 22.95 -14.82 -6.89
C HIS A 515 24.38 -15.35 -7.05
N ASN A 516 24.67 -15.85 -8.25
CA ASN A 516 25.99 -16.33 -8.64
C ASN A 516 26.65 -15.47 -9.74
N ASN A 517 26.12 -14.27 -9.99
CA ASN A 517 26.72 -13.34 -10.94
C ASN A 517 28.14 -12.96 -10.51
N ASP A 518 29.12 -13.29 -11.34
CA ASP A 518 30.51 -12.93 -11.15
C ASP A 518 30.67 -11.40 -11.15
N ILE A 519 31.57 -10.89 -10.31
CA ILE A 519 32.00 -9.49 -10.35
C ILE A 519 33.40 -9.42 -10.91
N TYR A 520 33.59 -8.58 -11.93
CA TYR A 520 34.86 -8.40 -12.59
C TYR A 520 35.62 -7.20 -12.03
N ILE A 521 36.94 -7.30 -12.00
CA ILE A 521 37.81 -6.19 -11.57
C ILE A 521 37.55 -4.97 -12.46
N LEU A 522 37.38 -5.19 -13.77
CA LEU A 522 37.09 -4.12 -14.72
C LEU A 522 35.83 -3.33 -14.35
N ASP A 523 34.86 -3.90 -13.61
CA ASP A 523 33.64 -3.21 -13.16
C ASP A 523 33.83 -2.42 -11.85
N ILE A 524 34.88 -2.76 -11.07
CA ILE A 524 35.15 -2.15 -9.74
C ILE A 524 36.10 -0.95 -9.86
N ILE A 525 37.07 -0.99 -10.78
CA ILE A 525 38.11 0.05 -10.86
C ILE A 525 37.48 1.42 -11.22
N PRO A 526 37.89 2.53 -10.58
CA PRO A 526 37.37 3.86 -10.91
C PRO A 526 37.65 4.24 -12.36
N GLU A 527 36.73 4.99 -12.94
CA GLU A 527 36.89 5.50 -14.30
C GLU A 527 38.11 6.39 -14.45
N GLU A 528 38.52 7.10 -13.39
CA GLU A 528 39.70 7.99 -13.35
C GLU A 528 41.03 7.25 -13.58
N TRP A 529 41.08 5.94 -13.33
CA TRP A 529 42.32 5.17 -13.48
C TRP A 529 42.63 4.94 -14.96
N MET A 530 43.88 4.60 -15.25
CA MET A 530 44.34 4.22 -16.58
C MET A 530 44.46 2.70 -16.66
N ALA A 531 43.78 2.07 -17.60
CA ALA A 531 44.13 0.73 -18.07
C ALA A 531 45.38 0.83 -18.95
N VAL A 532 46.30 -0.10 -18.76
CA VAL A 532 47.57 -0.17 -19.49
C VAL A 532 47.51 -1.44 -20.33
N LEU A 533 47.34 -1.26 -21.65
CA LEU A 533 47.27 -2.35 -22.61
C LEU A 533 48.67 -2.58 -23.20
N GLU A 534 49.15 -3.81 -23.11
CA GLU A 534 50.50 -4.20 -23.53
C GLU A 534 50.42 -5.21 -24.71
N ASP A 535 51.34 -5.09 -25.67
CA ASP A 535 51.52 -6.00 -26.82
C ASP A 535 50.21 -6.48 -27.46
N LYS A 536 49.84 -7.74 -27.24
CA LYS A 536 48.65 -8.40 -27.81
C LYS A 536 47.34 -7.69 -27.49
N GLU A 537 47.19 -7.14 -26.28
CA GLU A 537 45.95 -6.45 -25.87
C GLU A 537 45.81 -5.13 -26.61
N LYS A 538 46.92 -4.42 -26.81
CA LYS A 538 46.94 -3.18 -27.58
C LYS A 538 46.64 -3.44 -29.05
N ASP A 539 47.23 -4.47 -29.64
CA ASP A 539 46.97 -4.84 -31.04
C ASP A 539 45.52 -5.28 -31.26
N GLU A 540 44.98 -6.07 -30.33
CA GLU A 540 43.58 -6.48 -30.34
C GLU A 540 42.65 -5.27 -30.22
N PHE A 541 42.93 -4.36 -29.28
CA PHE A 541 42.16 -3.13 -29.11
C PHE A 541 42.22 -2.25 -30.36
N ASN A 542 43.40 -2.06 -30.96
CA ASN A 542 43.56 -1.28 -32.19
C ASN A 542 42.81 -1.92 -33.37
N LYS A 543 42.85 -3.26 -33.52
CA LYS A 543 42.04 -3.97 -34.53
C LYS A 543 40.54 -3.74 -34.31
N LEU A 544 40.09 -3.78 -33.05
CA LEU A 544 38.71 -3.47 -32.68
C LEU A 544 38.30 -2.06 -33.10
N MET A 545 39.15 -1.07 -32.86
CA MET A 545 38.89 0.31 -33.28
C MET A 545 38.77 0.46 -34.80
N ILE A 546 39.66 -0.21 -35.55
CA ILE A 546 39.65 -0.20 -37.02
C ILE A 546 38.40 -0.90 -37.56
N GLN A 547 38.08 -2.10 -37.07
CA GLN A 547 36.94 -2.91 -37.50
C GLN A 547 35.59 -2.23 -37.22
N SER A 548 35.45 -1.61 -36.05
CA SER A 548 34.22 -0.89 -35.69
C SER A 548 34.20 0.56 -36.22
N HIS A 549 35.21 0.97 -36.98
CA HIS A 549 35.34 2.31 -37.55
C HIS A 549 35.21 3.44 -36.52
N ILE A 550 35.75 3.20 -35.32
CA ILE A 550 35.68 4.13 -34.20
C ILE A 550 36.94 5.01 -34.18
N ASP A 551 36.73 6.33 -34.10
CA ASP A 551 37.81 7.30 -33.91
C ASP A 551 38.02 7.58 -32.39
N LEU A 552 39.08 6.98 -31.83
CA LEU A 552 39.40 7.10 -30.40
C LEU A 552 39.66 8.56 -29.96
N PRO A 553 40.49 9.36 -30.66
CA PRO A 553 40.61 10.81 -30.41
C PRO A 553 39.27 11.53 -30.28
N LYS A 554 38.34 11.28 -31.21
CA LYS A 554 37.03 11.96 -31.24
C LYS A 554 36.16 11.59 -30.03
N ILE A 555 36.09 10.30 -29.67
CA ILE A 555 35.33 9.85 -28.49
C ILE A 555 35.97 10.34 -27.19
N ALA A 556 37.29 10.26 -27.09
CA ALA A 556 38.04 10.74 -25.93
C ALA A 556 37.77 12.23 -25.66
N THR A 557 37.77 13.04 -26.71
CA THR A 557 37.46 14.47 -26.65
C THR A 557 36.02 14.71 -26.19
N ARG A 558 35.05 13.99 -26.77
CA ARG A 558 33.63 14.11 -26.40
C ARG A 558 33.35 13.75 -24.94
N LEU A 559 34.05 12.75 -24.40
CA LEU A 559 33.88 12.30 -23.01
C LEU A 559 34.79 13.04 -22.02
N GLY A 560 35.66 13.94 -22.50
CA GLY A 560 36.67 14.61 -21.66
C GLY A 560 37.66 13.64 -21.01
N LYS A 561 37.93 12.49 -21.63
CA LYS A 561 38.80 11.44 -21.09
C LYS A 561 40.12 11.37 -21.86
N LYS A 562 41.19 10.96 -21.19
CA LYS A 562 42.55 10.93 -21.76
C LYS A 562 42.95 9.52 -22.19
N PHE A 563 43.71 9.44 -23.27
CA PHE A 563 44.52 8.28 -23.64
C PHE A 563 45.84 8.74 -24.25
N TYR A 564 46.88 7.93 -24.14
CA TYR A 564 48.18 8.21 -24.76
C TYR A 564 48.97 6.91 -24.92
N THR A 565 49.91 6.91 -25.86
CA THR A 565 50.83 5.78 -26.06
C THR A 565 52.21 6.17 -25.56
N ALA A 566 52.81 5.34 -24.72
CA ALA A 566 54.17 5.54 -24.22
C ALA A 566 54.90 4.21 -24.08
N ARG A 567 56.17 4.13 -24.51
CA ARG A 567 57.01 2.91 -24.44
C ARG A 567 56.29 1.66 -24.99
N ASN A 568 55.70 1.80 -26.17
CA ASN A 568 54.86 0.81 -26.85
C ASN A 568 53.56 0.37 -26.13
N LYS A 569 53.21 0.95 -24.98
CA LYS A 569 51.99 0.64 -24.22
C LYS A 569 50.92 1.69 -24.45
N LEU A 570 49.67 1.25 -24.56
CA LEU A 570 48.52 2.16 -24.65
C LEU A 570 47.95 2.37 -23.26
N TYR A 571 48.00 3.62 -22.79
CA TYR A 571 47.37 4.06 -21.57
C TYR A 571 46.01 4.66 -21.92
N ILE A 572 44.93 4.02 -21.50
CA ILE A 572 43.57 4.46 -21.77
C ILE A 572 42.81 4.61 -20.46
N ASN A 573 42.09 5.72 -20.31
CA ASN A 573 41.21 5.91 -19.15
C ASN A 573 40.19 4.75 -19.06
N VAL A 574 39.96 4.20 -17.86
CA VAL A 574 39.06 3.05 -17.68
C VAL A 574 37.64 3.38 -18.13
N GLY A 575 37.12 4.57 -17.85
CA GLY A 575 35.79 5.00 -18.32
C GLY A 575 35.69 5.04 -19.84
N LEU A 576 36.74 5.54 -20.51
CA LEU A 576 36.86 5.53 -21.97
C LEU A 576 36.92 4.09 -22.51
N LEU A 577 37.75 3.23 -21.93
CA LEU A 577 37.87 1.82 -22.31
C LEU A 577 36.52 1.10 -22.20
N ARG A 578 35.81 1.25 -21.07
CA ARG A 578 34.49 0.65 -20.87
C ARG A 578 33.48 1.11 -21.92
N SER A 579 33.49 2.41 -22.24
CA SER A 579 32.56 3.00 -23.21
C SER A 579 32.82 2.46 -24.62
N VAL A 580 34.08 2.43 -25.04
CA VAL A 580 34.48 1.84 -26.33
C VAL A 580 34.09 0.37 -26.41
N LEU A 581 34.42 -0.44 -25.39
CA LEU A 581 34.12 -1.86 -25.38
C LEU A 581 32.61 -2.17 -25.39
N LYS A 582 31.78 -1.28 -24.84
CA LYS A 582 30.32 -1.38 -24.93
C LYS A 582 29.83 -1.07 -26.35
N LEU A 583 30.36 -0.01 -26.98
CA LEU A 583 30.04 0.33 -28.37
C LEU A 583 30.43 -0.76 -29.35
N THR A 584 31.54 -1.46 -29.10
CA THR A 584 31.99 -2.59 -29.94
C THR A 584 31.39 -3.94 -29.54
N ASN A 585 30.46 -3.97 -28.57
CA ASN A 585 29.88 -5.19 -27.99
C ASN A 585 30.91 -6.24 -27.49
N LYS A 586 32.14 -5.81 -27.14
CA LYS A 586 33.23 -6.67 -26.65
C LYS A 586 33.45 -6.59 -25.14
N TYR A 587 32.63 -5.81 -24.43
CA TYR A 587 32.74 -5.61 -22.98
C TYR A 587 32.78 -6.93 -22.18
N ASN A 588 31.91 -7.87 -22.51
CA ASN A 588 31.82 -9.16 -21.80
C ASN A 588 33.02 -10.07 -22.08
N GLU A 589 33.68 -9.93 -23.22
CA GLU A 589 34.91 -10.67 -23.53
C GLU A 589 36.08 -10.06 -22.73
N TRP A 590 36.21 -8.75 -22.76
CA TRP A 590 37.33 -8.02 -22.16
C TRP A 590 37.34 -8.00 -20.64
N ARG A 591 36.17 -8.03 -19.98
CA ARG A 591 36.09 -8.18 -18.52
C ARG A 591 36.69 -9.52 -18.02
N ASN A 592 36.80 -10.53 -18.88
CA ASN A 592 37.42 -11.81 -18.59
C ASN A 592 38.95 -11.83 -18.83
N LYS A 593 39.57 -10.69 -19.14
CA LYS A 593 41.02 -10.56 -19.40
C LYS A 593 41.78 -9.96 -18.22
N LYS A 594 43.07 -10.28 -18.13
CA LYS A 594 43.97 -9.77 -17.09
C LYS A 594 44.52 -8.40 -17.46
N ILE A 595 43.75 -7.38 -17.19
CA ILE A 595 44.14 -6.00 -17.50
C ILE A 595 45.03 -5.42 -16.38
N LYS A 596 46.03 -4.64 -16.78
CA LYS A 596 46.88 -3.89 -15.87
C LYS A 596 46.31 -2.48 -15.65
N TYR A 597 46.33 -2.00 -14.41
CA TYR A 597 45.76 -0.71 -14.05
C TYR A 597 46.80 0.20 -13.40
N SER A 598 46.68 1.51 -13.61
CA SER A 598 47.54 2.56 -13.05
C SER A 598 46.70 3.74 -12.56
N ARG A 599 47.00 4.26 -11.37
CA ARG A 599 46.36 5.48 -10.84
C ARG A 599 47.21 6.74 -11.04
N LYS A 600 48.52 6.61 -11.32
CA LYS A 600 49.49 7.68 -11.70
C LYS A 600 50.76 7.01 -12.30
N ALA A 601 51.78 6.77 -11.48
CA ALA A 601 53.12 6.34 -11.91
C ALA A 601 53.37 4.82 -11.82
N ARG A 602 52.54 4.06 -11.11
CA ARG A 602 52.75 2.62 -10.89
C ARG A 602 51.58 1.83 -11.46
N SER A 603 51.89 0.97 -12.44
CA SER A 603 50.95 0.04 -13.03
C SER A 603 51.07 -1.34 -12.37
N GLU A 604 49.95 -1.95 -12.07
CA GLU A 604 49.84 -3.23 -11.37
C GLU A 604 48.71 -4.07 -11.99
N SER A 605 48.90 -5.39 -12.04
CA SER A 605 47.87 -6.35 -12.42
C SER A 605 47.77 -7.44 -11.35
N LEU A 606 46.60 -8.05 -11.26
CA LEU A 606 46.38 -9.25 -10.45
C LEU A 606 46.37 -10.49 -11.36
N LEU A 607 46.60 -11.67 -10.79
CA LEU A 607 46.49 -12.94 -11.52
C LEU A 607 45.04 -13.33 -11.79
N ILE A 608 44.09 -12.67 -11.14
CA ILE A 608 42.65 -12.82 -11.27
C ILE A 608 42.07 -11.64 -12.07
N TYR A 609 40.96 -11.86 -12.76
CA TYR A 609 40.17 -10.83 -13.46
C TYR A 609 38.77 -10.65 -12.86
N LYS A 610 38.35 -11.56 -11.98
CA LYS A 610 37.10 -11.54 -11.22
C LYS A 610 37.34 -11.77 -9.74
N ILE A 611 36.39 -11.39 -8.89
CA ILE A 611 36.47 -11.63 -7.45
C ILE A 611 36.32 -13.14 -7.18
N THR A 612 37.36 -13.76 -6.63
CA THR A 612 37.38 -15.20 -6.34
C THR A 612 37.14 -15.48 -4.85
N PRO A 613 36.79 -16.73 -4.47
CA PRO A 613 36.64 -17.10 -3.07
C PRO A 613 37.90 -16.86 -2.22
N GLU A 614 39.10 -16.99 -2.79
CA GLU A 614 40.35 -16.66 -2.09
C GLU A 614 40.40 -15.18 -1.71
N LEU A 615 40.03 -14.30 -2.64
CA LEU A 615 39.94 -12.87 -2.37
C LEU A 615 38.82 -12.55 -1.37
N GLY A 616 37.67 -13.24 -1.47
CA GLY A 616 36.60 -13.15 -0.47
C GLY A 616 37.06 -13.50 0.94
N TYR A 617 37.81 -14.60 1.10
CA TYR A 617 38.41 -14.98 2.38
C TYR A 617 39.38 -13.91 2.90
N LEU A 618 40.25 -13.38 2.04
CA LEU A 618 41.16 -12.30 2.42
C LEU A 618 40.40 -11.03 2.84
N MET A 619 39.31 -10.66 2.16
CA MET A 619 38.46 -9.53 2.55
C MET A 619 37.89 -9.73 3.95
N GLY A 620 37.32 -10.92 4.24
CA GLY A 620 36.76 -11.22 5.56
C GLY A 620 37.81 -11.23 6.66
N PHE A 621 39.01 -11.75 6.37
CA PHE A 621 40.11 -11.78 7.33
C PHE A 621 40.67 -10.38 7.59
N VAL A 622 40.85 -9.57 6.54
CA VAL A 622 41.31 -8.18 6.66
C VAL A 622 40.28 -7.32 7.38
N HIS A 623 38.98 -7.63 7.25
CA HIS A 623 37.94 -6.92 7.97
C HIS A 623 38.04 -7.11 9.50
N GLY A 624 38.39 -8.31 9.97
CA GLY A 624 38.58 -8.57 11.40
C GLY A 624 39.95 -8.10 11.92
N ASP A 625 41.02 -8.74 11.43
CA ASP A 625 42.39 -8.57 11.99
C ASP A 625 43.29 -7.65 11.13
N GLY A 626 42.76 -7.03 10.09
CA GLY A 626 43.53 -6.28 9.10
C GLY A 626 43.52 -4.77 9.31
N TYR A 627 44.61 -4.14 8.89
CA TYR A 627 44.75 -2.69 8.81
C TYR A 627 45.01 -2.28 7.37
N ILE A 628 44.17 -1.39 6.84
CA ILE A 628 44.22 -0.90 5.46
C ILE A 628 44.70 0.55 5.46
N VAL A 629 45.69 0.85 4.61
CA VAL A 629 46.11 2.22 4.27
C VAL A 629 46.04 2.38 2.77
N LEU A 630 45.19 3.27 2.30
CA LEU A 630 44.99 3.54 0.88
C LEU A 630 45.08 5.03 0.59
N ASN A 631 46.18 5.42 -0.05
CA ASN A 631 46.39 6.78 -0.58
C ASN A 631 46.45 6.73 -2.12
N GLU A 632 46.48 7.89 -2.77
CA GLU A 632 46.51 7.97 -4.24
C GLU A 632 47.70 7.24 -4.90
N ARG A 633 48.84 7.12 -4.20
CA ARG A 633 50.09 6.54 -4.74
C ARG A 633 50.47 5.19 -4.14
N ARG A 634 49.93 4.83 -2.98
CA ARG A 634 50.33 3.64 -2.22
C ARG A 634 49.10 3.00 -1.59
N GLY A 635 48.95 1.70 -1.81
CA GLY A 635 48.03 0.85 -1.07
C GLY A 635 48.84 -0.16 -0.27
N PHE A 636 48.46 -0.34 0.99
CA PHE A 636 49.13 -1.21 1.92
C PHE A 636 48.09 -1.88 2.82
N ILE A 637 48.22 -3.20 2.97
CA ILE A 637 47.44 -4.00 3.92
C ILE A 637 48.42 -4.66 4.90
N SER A 638 48.12 -4.57 6.18
CA SER A 638 48.85 -5.26 7.25
C SER A 638 47.91 -6.17 8.03
N ILE A 639 48.31 -7.40 8.25
CA ILE A 639 47.58 -8.38 9.06
C ILE A 639 48.53 -8.85 10.15
N THR A 640 48.09 -8.83 11.41
CA THR A 640 48.88 -9.33 12.54
C THR A 640 48.24 -10.61 13.05
N GLN A 641 49.00 -11.70 13.14
CA GLN A 641 48.48 -12.98 13.63
C GLN A 641 49.49 -13.75 14.46
N SER A 642 49.02 -14.44 15.51
CA SER A 642 49.87 -15.23 16.40
C SER A 642 50.46 -16.45 15.69
N LEU A 643 51.73 -16.77 15.97
CA LEU A 643 52.39 -17.97 15.46
C LEU A 643 51.69 -19.28 15.88
N LYS A 644 50.86 -19.25 16.92
CA LYS A 644 50.00 -20.39 17.32
C LYS A 644 49.02 -20.79 16.21
N HIS A 645 48.66 -19.88 15.31
CA HIS A 645 47.73 -20.09 14.20
C HIS A 645 48.45 -20.30 12.85
N LYS A 646 49.54 -21.11 12.84
CA LYS A 646 50.37 -21.37 11.65
C LYS A 646 49.56 -21.76 10.40
N GLN A 647 48.55 -22.63 10.54
CA GLN A 647 47.71 -23.04 9.41
C GLN A 647 46.93 -21.89 8.75
N ILE A 648 46.50 -20.90 9.54
CA ILE A 648 45.82 -19.69 9.03
C ILE A 648 46.83 -18.80 8.30
N ILE A 649 48.02 -18.61 8.90
CA ILE A 649 49.12 -17.83 8.30
C ILE A 649 49.52 -18.41 6.92
N ASP A 650 49.76 -19.71 6.85
CA ASP A 650 50.14 -20.39 5.59
C ASP A 650 49.05 -20.25 4.52
N LYS A 651 47.78 -20.32 4.93
CA LYS A 651 46.63 -20.14 4.04
C LYS A 651 46.55 -18.72 3.48
N ILE A 652 46.69 -17.70 4.34
CA ILE A 652 46.70 -16.28 3.93
C ILE A 652 47.82 -16.04 2.92
N ILE A 653 49.03 -16.53 3.18
CA ILE A 653 50.18 -16.39 2.27
C ILE A 653 49.89 -17.03 0.91
N ASN A 654 49.35 -18.24 0.91
CA ASN A 654 48.98 -18.95 -0.32
C ASN A 654 47.93 -18.16 -1.13
N TYR A 655 46.87 -17.66 -0.48
CA TYR A 655 45.83 -16.88 -1.16
C TYR A 655 46.34 -15.55 -1.69
N ILE A 656 47.16 -14.81 -0.93
CA ILE A 656 47.80 -13.59 -1.42
C ILE A 656 48.68 -13.88 -2.64
N THR A 657 49.44 -14.97 -2.59
CA THR A 657 50.32 -15.37 -3.70
C THR A 657 49.51 -15.75 -4.94
N ARG A 658 48.37 -16.46 -4.78
CA ARG A 658 47.46 -16.80 -5.89
C ARG A 658 46.79 -15.58 -6.51
N VAL A 659 46.45 -14.57 -5.71
CA VAL A 659 45.78 -13.35 -6.19
C VAL A 659 46.77 -12.39 -6.84
N THR A 660 47.94 -12.17 -6.22
CA THR A 660 48.91 -11.13 -6.63
C THR A 660 50.09 -11.65 -7.44
N GLY A 661 50.35 -12.96 -7.42
CA GLY A 661 51.55 -13.57 -7.97
C GLY A 661 52.82 -13.33 -7.14
N LYS A 662 52.72 -12.65 -5.98
CA LYS A 662 53.87 -12.28 -5.14
C LYS A 662 53.66 -12.75 -3.71
N LYS A 663 54.73 -13.21 -3.06
CA LYS A 663 54.71 -13.50 -1.63
C LYS A 663 54.64 -12.20 -0.82
N PRO A 664 53.82 -12.13 0.25
CA PRO A 664 53.78 -10.97 1.13
C PRO A 664 55.06 -10.86 1.98
N HIS A 665 55.37 -9.65 2.44
CA HIS A 665 56.48 -9.42 3.37
C HIS A 665 56.07 -9.83 4.79
N MET A 666 56.94 -10.53 5.52
CA MET A 666 56.63 -11.01 6.87
C MET A 666 57.65 -10.49 7.88
N ARG A 667 57.18 -9.98 9.02
CA ARG A 667 58.02 -9.57 10.13
C ARG A 667 57.53 -10.23 11.42
N ARG A 668 58.42 -10.91 12.15
CA ARG A 668 58.11 -11.44 13.48
C ARG A 668 58.17 -10.32 14.51
N ARG A 669 57.23 -10.33 15.46
CA ARG A 669 57.16 -9.41 16.58
C ARG A 669 56.90 -10.21 17.86
N ARG A 670 57.76 -10.05 18.85
CA ARG A 670 57.53 -10.57 20.21
C ARG A 670 57.00 -9.43 21.06
N THR A 671 55.81 -9.61 21.64
CA THR A 671 55.15 -8.62 22.48
C THR A 671 55.00 -9.19 23.89
N VAL A 672 55.43 -8.44 24.90
CA VAL A 672 55.24 -8.80 26.32
C VAL A 672 54.14 -7.91 26.88
N SER A 673 53.01 -8.51 27.24
CA SER A 673 51.82 -7.82 27.76
C SER A 673 51.57 -8.25 29.20
N ILE A 674 51.17 -7.33 30.08
CA ILE A 674 50.75 -7.68 31.44
C ILE A 674 49.22 -7.66 31.46
N ILE A 675 48.60 -8.84 31.56
CA ILE A 675 47.15 -8.98 31.61
C ILE A 675 46.80 -9.61 32.97
N HIS A 676 46.03 -8.89 33.79
CA HIS A 676 45.65 -9.30 35.16
C HIS A 676 46.88 -9.72 36.03
N GLY A 677 47.96 -8.94 35.97
CA GLY A 677 49.19 -9.19 36.76
C GLY A 677 50.08 -10.32 36.24
N ARG A 678 49.71 -11.02 35.16
CA ARG A 678 50.52 -12.08 34.54
C ARG A 678 51.24 -11.55 33.29
N LYS A 679 52.55 -11.78 33.18
CA LYS A 679 53.32 -11.54 31.95
C LYS A 679 52.92 -12.58 30.90
N ILE A 680 52.31 -12.13 29.82
CA ILE A 680 51.96 -12.92 28.65
C ILE A 680 52.91 -12.52 27.53
N VAL A 681 53.72 -13.46 27.08
CA VAL A 681 54.56 -13.30 25.88
C VAL A 681 53.78 -13.82 24.68
N SER A 682 53.55 -12.94 23.71
CA SER A 682 52.91 -13.27 22.43
C SER A 682 53.94 -13.15 21.32
N ASP A 683 54.13 -14.23 20.57
CA ASP A 683 54.95 -14.25 19.36
C ASP A 683 54.03 -14.18 18.13
N ASP A 684 54.06 -13.02 17.46
CA ASP A 684 53.17 -12.67 16.36
C ASP A 684 53.93 -12.47 15.05
N VAL A 685 53.24 -12.62 13.94
CA VAL A 685 53.72 -12.31 12.59
C VAL A 685 52.88 -11.21 12.00
N VAL A 686 53.57 -10.16 11.53
CA VAL A 686 52.98 -9.09 10.74
C VAL A 686 53.18 -9.42 9.27
N ILE A 687 52.09 -9.70 8.55
CA ILE A 687 52.04 -9.94 7.11
C ILE A 687 51.68 -8.63 6.42
N THR A 688 52.55 -8.18 5.52
CA THR A 688 52.45 -6.91 4.82
C THR A 688 52.28 -7.15 3.32
N ILE A 689 51.26 -6.52 2.73
CA ILE A 689 50.97 -6.56 1.30
C ILE A 689 51.05 -5.14 0.74
N ARG A 690 51.96 -4.92 -0.22
CA ARG A 690 52.14 -3.62 -0.88
C ARG A 690 51.60 -3.66 -2.30
N SER A 691 50.28 -3.54 -2.42
CA SER A 691 49.55 -3.59 -3.69
C SER A 691 48.50 -2.50 -3.71
N LEU A 692 48.59 -1.54 -4.64
CA LEU A 692 47.60 -0.46 -4.74
C LEU A 692 46.26 -1.01 -5.23
N LEU A 693 46.32 -1.89 -6.24
CA LEU A 693 45.14 -2.46 -6.87
C LEU A 693 44.36 -3.38 -5.91
N LEU A 694 45.05 -4.30 -5.23
CA LEU A 694 44.39 -5.18 -4.24
C LEU A 694 43.82 -4.40 -3.07
N THR A 695 44.58 -3.44 -2.53
CA THR A 695 44.13 -2.60 -1.41
C THR A 695 42.86 -1.83 -1.79
N TYR A 696 42.81 -1.27 -2.99
CA TYR A 696 41.62 -0.58 -3.49
C TYR A 696 40.41 -1.53 -3.59
N ILE A 697 40.58 -2.72 -4.19
CA ILE A 697 39.48 -3.69 -4.34
C ILE A 697 38.95 -4.14 -2.98
N ILE A 698 39.82 -4.44 -2.02
CA ILE A 698 39.38 -4.83 -0.68
C ILE A 698 38.68 -3.65 0.02
N ASN A 699 39.25 -2.45 -0.04
CA ASN A 699 38.63 -1.26 0.57
C ASN A 699 37.25 -0.97 -0.02
N TYR A 700 37.06 -1.12 -1.33
CA TYR A 700 35.79 -0.89 -2.02
C TYR A 700 34.62 -1.72 -1.45
N PHE A 701 34.87 -2.94 -0.98
CA PHE A 701 33.85 -3.78 -0.34
C PHE A 701 33.74 -3.58 1.17
N LEU A 702 34.84 -3.18 1.83
CA LEU A 702 34.88 -3.05 3.30
C LEU A 702 34.48 -1.66 3.82
N GLU A 703 34.60 -0.62 3.00
CA GLU A 703 34.21 0.75 3.36
C GLU A 703 32.68 0.91 3.53
N ASP A 704 32.26 2.05 4.08
CA ASP A 704 30.85 2.44 4.26
C ASP A 704 29.95 1.40 4.96
N GLY A 705 30.50 0.70 5.97
CA GLY A 705 29.73 -0.29 6.73
C GLY A 705 29.34 -1.52 5.90
N LEU A 706 30.23 -1.98 5.02
CA LEU A 706 30.05 -3.18 4.18
C LEU A 706 28.88 -3.08 3.17
N LYS A 707 28.45 -1.87 2.79
CA LYS A 707 27.24 -1.69 1.96
C LYS A 707 27.25 -2.48 0.65
N ARG A 708 28.43 -2.75 0.07
CA ARG A 708 28.59 -3.45 -1.22
C ARG A 708 28.81 -4.96 -1.11
N ILE A 709 28.93 -5.50 0.11
CA ILE A 709 29.30 -6.91 0.31
C ILE A 709 28.26 -7.89 -0.23
N LEU A 710 26.98 -7.49 -0.23
CA LEU A 710 25.90 -8.30 -0.79
C LEU A 710 25.96 -8.41 -2.32
N ARG A 711 26.78 -7.62 -3.02
CA ARG A 711 27.03 -7.82 -4.46
C ARG A 711 27.87 -9.06 -4.72
N LEU A 712 28.59 -9.60 -3.73
CA LEU A 712 29.42 -10.78 -3.90
C LEU A 712 28.56 -12.01 -4.25
N PRO A 713 29.02 -12.88 -5.16
CA PRO A 713 28.35 -14.15 -5.42
C PRO A 713 28.44 -15.08 -4.20
N ASP A 714 27.52 -16.04 -4.11
CA ASP A 714 27.33 -16.87 -2.92
C ASP A 714 28.61 -17.61 -2.49
N ASN A 715 29.39 -18.13 -3.44
CA ASN A 715 30.65 -18.82 -3.17
C ASN A 715 31.72 -17.90 -2.55
N VAL A 716 31.83 -16.66 -3.02
CA VAL A 716 32.76 -15.66 -2.49
C VAL A 716 32.30 -15.18 -1.12
N LEU A 717 30.99 -14.97 -0.94
CA LEU A 717 30.43 -14.52 0.33
C LEU A 717 30.59 -15.60 1.43
N LYS A 718 30.46 -16.89 1.10
CA LYS A 718 30.81 -18.00 2.03
C LYS A 718 32.27 -17.94 2.48
N ALA A 719 33.19 -17.66 1.55
CA ALA A 719 34.60 -17.52 1.85
C ALA A 719 34.88 -16.26 2.69
N PHE A 720 34.18 -15.14 2.44
CA PHE A 720 34.22 -13.94 3.27
C PHE A 720 33.82 -14.23 4.72
N ILE A 721 32.68 -14.91 4.94
CA ILE A 721 32.25 -15.31 6.28
C ILE A 721 33.31 -16.20 6.95
N ALA A 722 33.92 -17.13 6.19
CA ALA A 722 34.99 -17.98 6.70
C ALA A 722 36.23 -17.18 7.16
N GLY A 723 36.64 -16.16 6.39
CA GLY A 723 37.73 -15.27 6.75
C GLY A 723 37.43 -14.44 8.00
N LEU A 724 36.19 -13.97 8.14
CA LEU A 724 35.73 -13.25 9.32
C LEU A 724 35.69 -14.15 10.57
N ILE A 725 35.29 -15.42 10.39
CA ILE A 725 35.31 -16.40 11.49
C ILE A 725 36.75 -16.75 11.90
N ASP A 726 37.65 -16.93 10.95
CA ASP A 726 39.05 -17.28 11.22
C ASP A 726 39.86 -16.15 11.86
N SER A 727 39.45 -14.88 11.69
CA SER A 727 39.99 -13.70 12.40
C SER A 727 39.26 -13.51 13.74
N ASP A 728 38.21 -12.69 13.76
CA ASP A 728 37.48 -12.22 14.96
C ASP A 728 36.33 -13.13 15.44
N GLY A 729 36.04 -14.21 14.70
CA GLY A 729 35.06 -15.19 15.12
C GLY A 729 35.54 -16.13 16.22
N SER A 730 34.64 -16.46 17.13
CA SER A 730 34.82 -17.51 18.12
C SER A 730 33.71 -18.54 18.03
N ILE A 731 34.09 -19.82 18.10
CA ILE A 731 33.17 -20.95 18.13
C ILE A 731 33.37 -21.61 19.49
N SER A 732 32.35 -21.53 20.35
CA SER A 732 32.44 -21.97 21.74
C SER A 732 31.38 -23.02 22.06
N ILE A 733 31.75 -24.03 22.84
CA ILE A 733 30.83 -25.05 23.37
C ILE A 733 30.61 -24.73 24.85
N LYS A 734 29.44 -24.18 25.18
CA LYS A 734 29.06 -23.88 26.55
C LYS A 734 28.35 -25.06 27.19
N ARG A 735 28.81 -25.45 28.38
CA ARG A 735 28.18 -26.49 29.20
C ARG A 735 27.28 -25.83 30.24
N THR A 736 26.00 -26.14 30.24
CA THR A 736 25.03 -25.64 31.24
C THR A 736 24.34 -26.79 31.96
N ARG A 737 23.92 -26.59 33.21
CA ARG A 737 23.11 -27.55 33.96
C ARG A 737 21.71 -26.98 34.20
N ARG A 738 20.68 -27.73 33.82
CA ARG A 738 19.27 -27.40 34.11
C ARG A 738 18.56 -28.65 34.60
N ASN A 739 17.84 -28.58 35.71
CA ASN A 739 17.17 -29.72 36.36
C ASN A 739 18.08 -30.95 36.52
N ASN A 740 19.27 -30.77 37.11
CA ASN A 740 20.29 -31.81 37.31
C ASN A 740 20.85 -32.50 36.04
N ARG A 741 20.53 -31.99 34.84
CA ARG A 741 21.02 -32.53 33.56
C ARG A 741 22.02 -31.59 32.91
N ARG A 742 23.10 -32.14 32.34
CA ARG A 742 24.15 -31.40 31.60
C ARG A 742 23.73 -31.22 30.14
N TYR A 743 23.77 -29.99 29.65
CA TYR A 743 23.51 -29.59 28.27
C TYR A 743 24.76 -28.94 27.69
N GLU A 744 25.07 -29.25 26.44
CA GLU A 744 26.14 -28.59 25.69
C GLU A 744 25.50 -27.80 24.55
N ILE A 745 25.78 -26.49 24.51
CA ILE A 745 25.24 -25.57 23.51
C ILE A 745 26.42 -24.96 22.76
N VAL A 746 26.41 -25.09 21.43
CA VAL A 746 27.42 -24.48 20.58
C VAL A 746 26.95 -23.08 20.20
N HIS A 747 27.79 -22.08 20.42
CA HIS A 747 27.56 -20.70 20.04
C HIS A 747 28.65 -20.25 19.09
N VAL A 748 28.26 -19.52 18.04
CA VAL A 748 29.19 -18.80 17.18
C VAL A 748 29.00 -17.32 17.41
N ASP A 749 30.10 -16.63 17.65
CA ASP A 749 30.16 -15.27 18.13
C ASP A 749 31.16 -14.51 17.27
N ILE A 750 30.70 -13.53 16.49
CA ILE A 750 31.52 -12.62 15.70
C ILE A 750 31.57 -11.29 16.43
N ILE A 751 32.76 -10.81 16.76
CA ILE A 751 32.96 -9.55 17.48
C ILE A 751 33.39 -8.50 16.46
N LEU A 752 32.77 -7.32 16.53
CA LEU A 752 33.03 -6.19 15.67
C LEU A 752 33.18 -4.93 16.52
N SER A 753 33.97 -3.98 16.05
CA SER A 753 34.18 -2.68 16.70
C SER A 753 33.06 -1.68 16.40
N ASP A 754 32.38 -1.82 15.26
CA ASP A 754 31.39 -0.87 14.76
C ASP A 754 29.99 -1.48 14.59
N LEU A 755 28.96 -0.69 14.94
CA LEU A 755 27.56 -1.10 14.83
C LEU A 755 27.06 -1.10 13.38
N GLU A 756 27.52 -0.16 12.55
CA GLU A 756 27.08 -0.09 11.15
C GLU A 756 27.57 -1.33 10.38
N GLN A 757 28.82 -1.73 10.57
CA GLN A 757 29.36 -3.00 10.06
C GLN A 757 28.60 -4.22 10.62
N ALA A 758 28.28 -4.22 11.91
CA ALA A 758 27.56 -5.32 12.55
C ALA A 758 26.13 -5.52 12.02
N ARG A 759 25.46 -4.46 11.54
CA ARG A 759 24.12 -4.56 10.90
C ARG A 759 24.16 -5.35 9.59
N MET A 760 25.27 -5.35 8.88
CA MET A 760 25.37 -6.05 7.60
C MET A 760 25.49 -7.57 7.78
N ILE A 761 26.20 -8.04 8.82
CA ILE A 761 26.49 -9.46 9.01
C ILE A 761 25.22 -10.34 9.12
N PRO A 762 24.17 -9.98 9.89
CA PRO A 762 22.96 -10.78 9.91
C PRO A 762 22.25 -10.87 8.57
N LEU A 763 22.25 -9.82 7.73
CA LEU A 763 21.67 -9.90 6.37
C LEU A 763 22.50 -10.83 5.46
N ILE A 764 23.84 -10.80 5.58
CA ILE A 764 24.72 -11.75 4.87
C ILE A 764 24.37 -13.19 5.27
N LEU A 765 24.18 -13.43 6.57
CA LEU A 765 23.83 -14.76 7.09
C LEU A 765 22.41 -15.19 6.66
N ARG A 766 21.46 -14.26 6.56
CA ARG A 766 20.10 -14.51 6.04
C ARG A 766 20.11 -15.01 4.60
N ARG A 767 21.07 -14.59 3.75
CA ARG A 767 21.24 -15.14 2.39
C ARG A 767 21.47 -16.66 2.37
N PHE A 768 21.98 -17.21 3.47
CA PHE A 768 22.20 -18.65 3.65
C PHE A 768 21.23 -19.31 4.64
N ASP A 769 20.08 -18.68 4.94
CA ASP A 769 19.07 -19.17 5.90
C ASP A 769 19.67 -19.43 7.30
N ILE A 770 20.52 -18.49 7.74
CA ILE A 770 21.15 -18.49 9.06
C ILE A 770 20.66 -17.25 9.82
N TYR A 771 19.86 -17.48 10.86
CA TYR A 771 19.45 -16.42 11.77
C TYR A 771 20.54 -16.13 12.81
N SER A 772 20.79 -14.84 13.05
CA SER A 772 21.73 -14.33 14.05
C SER A 772 21.16 -13.10 14.74
N ARG A 773 21.69 -12.76 15.91
CA ARG A 773 21.25 -11.60 16.71
C ARG A 773 22.41 -10.67 16.98
N ILE A 774 22.17 -9.37 16.88
CA ILE A 774 23.13 -8.34 17.27
C ILE A 774 22.98 -8.06 18.77
N ARG A 775 24.08 -8.08 19.51
CA ARG A 775 24.16 -7.68 20.92
C ARG A 775 25.20 -6.60 21.10
N LYS A 776 24.80 -5.47 21.68
CA LYS A 776 25.72 -4.39 22.05
C LYS A 776 26.36 -4.71 23.41
N ALA A 777 27.70 -4.70 23.47
CA ALA A 777 28.48 -4.64 24.70
C ALA A 777 29.06 -3.22 24.86
N ARG A 778 29.72 -2.90 25.99
CA ARG A 778 30.15 -1.52 26.31
C ARG A 778 30.96 -0.86 25.19
N ASN A 779 31.91 -1.57 24.58
CA ASN A 779 32.81 -1.04 23.54
C ASN A 779 32.88 -1.92 22.28
N THR A 780 32.07 -2.97 22.18
CA THR A 780 32.07 -3.90 21.04
C THR A 780 30.66 -4.34 20.70
N VAL A 781 30.43 -4.68 19.43
CA VAL A 781 29.18 -5.24 18.96
C VAL A 781 29.41 -6.71 18.62
N LYS A 782 28.47 -7.55 19.04
CA LYS A 782 28.60 -9.00 18.92
C LYS A 782 27.45 -9.56 18.12
N VAL A 783 27.74 -10.21 17.00
CA VAL A 783 26.76 -10.96 16.22
C VAL A 783 26.82 -12.42 16.66
N GLN A 784 25.72 -12.89 17.24
CA GLN A 784 25.66 -14.18 17.91
C GLN A 784 24.68 -15.12 17.22
N ILE A 785 25.13 -16.35 16.98
CA ILE A 785 24.35 -17.46 16.44
C ILE A 785 24.27 -18.53 17.53
N THR A 786 23.05 -18.74 18.04
CA THR A 786 22.79 -19.65 19.17
C THR A 786 22.07 -20.93 18.79
N SER A 787 21.31 -20.91 17.69
CA SER A 787 20.52 -22.06 17.25
C SER A 787 21.44 -23.12 16.67
N ARG A 788 21.31 -24.35 17.15
CA ARG A 788 22.11 -25.49 16.71
C ARG A 788 21.98 -25.73 15.20
N GLU A 789 20.78 -25.57 14.63
CA GLU A 789 20.53 -25.73 13.19
C GLU A 789 21.29 -24.66 12.38
N ASN A 790 21.23 -23.40 12.83
CA ASN A 790 21.93 -22.28 12.19
C ASN A 790 23.46 -22.42 12.32
N VAL A 791 23.96 -22.89 13.47
CA VAL A 791 25.39 -23.17 13.66
C VAL A 791 25.86 -24.30 12.74
N LEU A 792 25.08 -25.38 12.61
CA LEU A 792 25.42 -26.48 11.70
C LEU A 792 25.47 -26.01 10.25
N ARG A 793 24.46 -25.25 9.80
CA ARG A 793 24.46 -24.63 8.47
C ARG A 793 25.66 -23.73 8.25
N LEU A 794 25.97 -22.86 9.21
CA LEU A 794 27.12 -21.99 9.12
C LEU A 794 28.41 -22.80 8.95
N LEU A 795 28.61 -23.80 9.82
CA LEU A 795 29.80 -24.65 9.77
C LEU A 795 29.90 -25.38 8.44
N GLU A 796 28.79 -25.91 7.92
CA GLU A 796 28.73 -26.60 6.62
C GLU A 796 29.14 -25.67 5.47
N ILE A 797 28.59 -24.45 5.40
CA ILE A 797 28.89 -23.53 4.30
C ILE A 797 30.33 -22.98 4.35
N ILE A 798 30.90 -22.81 5.55
CA ILE A 798 32.26 -22.27 5.71
C ILE A 798 33.34 -23.35 5.77
N LYS A 799 33.00 -24.62 6.02
CA LYS A 799 33.97 -25.73 6.16
C LYS A 799 35.01 -25.81 5.04
N PRO A 800 34.67 -25.58 3.76
CA PRO A 800 35.66 -25.60 2.68
C PRO A 800 36.72 -24.49 2.80
N TYR A 801 36.37 -23.38 3.45
CA TYR A 801 37.16 -22.15 3.47
C TYR A 801 37.73 -21.80 4.86
N SER A 802 37.14 -22.24 5.97
CA SER A 802 37.59 -21.89 7.33
C SER A 802 38.51 -22.96 7.90
N VAL A 803 39.62 -22.53 8.48
CA VAL A 803 40.53 -23.40 9.25
C VAL A 803 39.92 -23.74 10.60
N LYS A 804 39.31 -22.77 11.30
CA LYS A 804 38.67 -22.99 12.60
C LYS A 804 37.51 -23.99 12.50
N ALA A 805 36.67 -23.88 11.47
CA ALA A 805 35.48 -24.73 11.31
C ALA A 805 35.80 -26.18 10.89
N ARG A 806 36.93 -26.41 10.21
CA ARG A 806 37.26 -27.72 9.60
C ARG A 806 37.28 -28.87 10.60
N ASN A 807 37.80 -28.60 11.80
CA ASN A 807 38.06 -29.59 12.84
C ASN A 807 37.01 -29.60 13.97
N ILE A 808 35.94 -28.81 13.85
CA ILE A 808 34.91 -28.71 14.89
C ILE A 808 33.86 -29.80 14.70
N ILE A 809 33.68 -30.61 15.73
CA ILE A 809 32.61 -31.62 15.81
C ILE A 809 31.52 -31.07 16.72
N VAL A 810 30.30 -30.92 16.19
CA VAL A 810 29.16 -30.47 16.99
C VAL A 810 28.65 -31.66 17.83
N PRO A 811 28.59 -31.56 19.18
CA PRO A 811 28.21 -32.67 20.07
C PRO A 811 26.84 -33.26 19.73
N LEU A 812 26.58 -34.57 19.79
CA LEU A 812 25.29 -35.18 19.40
C LEU A 812 24.05 -34.62 20.14
N LYS A 813 22.92 -34.52 19.43
CA LYS A 813 21.67 -33.92 19.95
C LYS A 813 20.95 -34.90 20.89
N LYS A 814 20.98 -34.65 22.22
CA LYS A 814 20.30 -35.51 23.22
C LYS A 814 18.79 -35.24 23.39
N LYS A 815 18.26 -34.07 23.00
CA LYS A 815 16.81 -33.74 23.02
C LYS A 815 16.44 -32.57 22.10
N ASN A 816 15.18 -32.50 21.66
CA ASN A 816 14.60 -31.35 20.94
C ASN A 816 14.19 -30.24 21.94
N ILE A 817 14.88 -29.10 21.91
CA ILE A 817 14.37 -27.84 22.47
C ILE A 817 13.75 -27.09 21.29
N SER A 818 12.50 -26.64 21.41
CA SER A 818 11.87 -25.82 20.37
C SER A 818 12.62 -24.50 20.25
N SER A 819 13.12 -24.20 19.06
CA SER A 819 13.64 -22.86 18.75
C SER A 819 12.45 -21.91 18.56
N ARG A 820 12.52 -20.74 19.21
CA ARG A 820 11.54 -19.65 19.02
C ARG A 820 11.50 -19.10 17.58
N GLU A 821 12.47 -19.49 16.75
CA GLU A 821 12.69 -19.06 15.37
C GLU A 821 11.74 -19.74 14.37
N GLY A 822 11.08 -20.83 14.75
CA GLY A 822 10.15 -21.56 13.89
C GLY A 822 8.69 -21.18 14.08
N VAL A 823 8.38 -20.08 14.76
CA VAL A 823 6.98 -19.67 15.00
C VAL A 823 6.36 -19.18 13.70
N ILE A 824 5.21 -19.74 13.32
CA ILE A 824 4.42 -19.29 12.18
C ILE A 824 3.38 -18.25 12.63
N PRO A 825 2.78 -17.47 11.71
CA PRO A 825 1.76 -16.49 12.04
C PRO A 825 0.57 -17.14 12.75
N LYS A 826 0.04 -16.48 13.78
CA LYS A 826 -1.01 -17.03 14.63
C LYS A 826 -2.28 -17.34 13.84
N LYS A 827 -2.68 -16.45 12.94
CA LYS A 827 -3.84 -16.64 12.03
C LYS A 827 -3.71 -17.93 11.21
N ILE A 828 -2.56 -18.13 10.56
CA ILE A 828 -2.27 -19.35 9.78
C ILE A 828 -2.25 -20.59 10.69
N SER A 829 -1.66 -20.49 11.87
CA SER A 829 -1.63 -21.59 12.84
C SER A 829 -3.02 -22.03 13.27
N VAL A 830 -3.92 -21.09 13.55
CA VAL A 830 -5.30 -21.37 13.96
C VAL A 830 -6.07 -21.99 12.79
N GLU A 831 -5.91 -21.45 11.59
CA GLU A 831 -6.59 -21.93 10.38
C GLU A 831 -6.22 -23.38 10.05
N ILE A 832 -4.91 -23.69 10.03
CA ILE A 832 -4.45 -25.06 9.80
C ILE A 832 -5.01 -26.01 10.86
N ALA A 833 -4.97 -25.61 12.12
CA ALA A 833 -5.44 -26.46 13.22
C ALA A 833 -6.96 -26.73 13.14
N ARG A 834 -7.75 -25.71 12.82
CA ARG A 834 -9.21 -25.82 12.68
C ARG A 834 -9.57 -26.73 11.51
N ARG A 835 -8.98 -26.52 10.34
CA ARG A 835 -9.25 -27.33 9.15
C ARG A 835 -8.84 -28.79 9.32
N LEU A 836 -7.70 -29.07 9.95
CA LEU A 836 -7.30 -30.44 10.27
C LEU A 836 -8.25 -31.14 11.26
N ILE A 837 -8.87 -30.40 12.18
CA ILE A 837 -9.89 -30.94 13.09
C ILE A 837 -11.21 -31.22 12.35
N GLU A 838 -11.56 -30.37 11.37
CA GLU A 838 -12.77 -30.54 10.54
C GLU A 838 -12.63 -31.70 9.55
N GLU A 839 -11.44 -31.92 8.99
CA GLU A 839 -11.16 -32.95 7.99
C GLU A 839 -11.00 -34.36 8.58
N PHE A 840 -10.40 -34.49 9.78
CA PHE A 840 -10.13 -35.78 10.39
C PHE A 840 -11.04 -36.07 11.58
N LYS A 841 -11.56 -37.31 11.66
CA LYS A 841 -12.32 -37.78 12.83
C LYS A 841 -11.47 -37.62 14.11
N PRO A 842 -12.03 -37.13 15.24
CA PRO A 842 -11.30 -36.95 16.50
C PRO A 842 -10.52 -38.18 16.97
N TYR A 843 -11.07 -39.38 16.77
CA TYR A 843 -10.41 -40.65 17.09
C TYR A 843 -9.07 -40.83 16.37
N THR A 844 -8.99 -40.50 15.08
CA THR A 844 -7.75 -40.59 14.27
C THR A 844 -6.68 -39.64 14.82
N LEU A 845 -7.07 -38.41 15.16
CA LEU A 845 -6.17 -37.41 15.73
C LEU A 845 -5.70 -37.79 17.15
N ILE A 846 -6.53 -38.47 17.94
CA ILE A 846 -6.15 -39.00 19.25
C ILE A 846 -5.16 -40.15 19.11
N LYS A 847 -5.40 -41.10 18.21
CA LYS A 847 -4.49 -42.24 17.93
C LYS A 847 -3.09 -41.76 17.50
N LEU A 848 -3.02 -40.66 16.74
CA LEU A 848 -1.76 -40.05 16.30
C LEU A 848 -1.11 -39.11 17.36
N GLY A 849 -1.78 -38.89 18.50
CA GLY A 849 -1.35 -38.00 19.57
C GLY A 849 -1.33 -36.52 19.18
N LEU A 850 -2.18 -36.12 18.23
CA LEU A 850 -2.24 -34.76 17.67
C LEU A 850 -3.38 -33.90 18.24
N TRP A 851 -4.44 -34.54 18.76
CA TRP A 851 -5.67 -33.86 19.20
C TRP A 851 -5.43 -32.69 20.17
N SER A 852 -4.71 -32.90 21.27
CA SER A 852 -4.46 -31.84 22.26
C SER A 852 -3.70 -30.66 21.67
N THR A 853 -2.72 -30.93 20.79
CA THR A 853 -1.90 -29.88 20.16
C THR A 853 -2.71 -29.09 19.14
N LEU A 854 -3.52 -29.76 18.32
CA LEU A 854 -4.38 -29.10 17.33
C LEU A 854 -5.53 -28.35 18.01
N TYR A 855 -6.15 -28.91 19.05
CA TYR A 855 -7.22 -28.26 19.80
C TYR A 855 -6.74 -27.00 20.52
N GLU A 856 -5.59 -27.06 21.21
CA GLU A 856 -4.98 -25.86 21.81
C GLU A 856 -4.62 -24.80 20.76
N ALA A 857 -4.26 -25.22 19.56
CA ALA A 857 -3.93 -24.33 18.46
C ALA A 857 -5.17 -23.70 17.81
N SER A 858 -6.28 -24.44 17.65
CA SER A 858 -7.52 -23.92 17.06
C SER A 858 -8.20 -22.88 17.94
N ILE A 859 -8.08 -23.00 19.26
CA ILE A 859 -8.53 -21.97 20.22
C ILE A 859 -7.51 -20.84 20.43
N GLY A 860 -6.36 -20.89 19.74
CA GLY A 860 -5.32 -19.86 19.79
C GLY A 860 -4.53 -19.78 21.10
N LYS A 861 -4.64 -20.78 21.99
CA LYS A 861 -3.82 -20.90 23.21
C LYS A 861 -2.39 -21.31 22.90
N ARG A 862 -2.19 -22.07 21.82
CA ARG A 862 -0.89 -22.52 21.33
C ARG A 862 -0.66 -22.06 19.90
N VAL A 863 0.57 -21.66 19.58
CA VAL A 863 0.97 -21.37 18.19
C VAL A 863 1.81 -22.53 17.70
N LEU A 864 1.44 -23.08 16.54
CA LEU A 864 2.20 -24.12 15.87
C LEU A 864 3.57 -23.55 15.47
N THR A 865 4.58 -24.42 15.44
CA THR A 865 5.91 -24.07 14.94
C THR A 865 6.18 -24.90 13.70
N ARG A 866 7.05 -24.45 12.81
CA ARG A 866 7.48 -25.20 11.62
C ARG A 866 7.90 -26.63 11.96
N GLY A 867 8.57 -26.84 13.10
CA GLY A 867 8.94 -28.18 13.57
C GLY A 867 7.74 -29.05 13.96
N LEU A 868 6.74 -28.48 14.65
CA LEU A 868 5.49 -29.17 14.96
C LEU A 868 4.69 -29.44 13.69
N LEU A 869 4.63 -28.47 12.78
CA LEU A 869 3.91 -28.59 11.51
C LEU A 869 4.50 -29.69 10.63
N ASN A 870 5.83 -29.78 10.55
CA ASN A 870 6.50 -30.85 9.82
C ASN A 870 6.26 -32.22 10.48
N SER A 871 6.21 -32.29 11.81
CA SER A 871 5.84 -33.52 12.51
C SER A 871 4.38 -33.92 12.29
N ILE A 872 3.47 -32.94 12.15
CA ILE A 872 2.06 -33.18 11.83
C ILE A 872 1.95 -33.70 10.39
N LEU A 873 2.61 -33.03 9.44
CA LEU A 873 2.64 -33.42 8.03
C LEU A 873 3.16 -34.86 7.86
N ASN A 874 4.28 -35.20 8.51
CA ASN A 874 4.84 -36.56 8.44
C ASN A 874 3.92 -37.63 9.05
N LYS A 875 3.17 -37.30 10.11
CA LYS A 875 2.22 -38.23 10.75
C LYS A 875 0.92 -38.40 9.96
N LEU A 876 0.57 -37.42 9.14
CA LEU A 876 -0.64 -37.41 8.33
C LEU A 876 -0.39 -37.77 6.86
N TYR A 877 0.86 -38.05 6.49
CA TYR A 877 1.29 -38.32 5.11
C TYR A 877 0.49 -39.45 4.44
N ASP A 878 0.13 -40.48 5.20
CA ASP A 878 -0.60 -41.65 4.71
C ASP A 878 -2.14 -41.48 4.66
N ASN A 879 -2.70 -40.36 5.17
CA ASN A 879 -4.15 -40.20 5.34
C ASN A 879 -4.80 -39.19 4.36
N GLU A 880 -4.17 -38.91 3.21
CA GLU A 880 -4.64 -38.00 2.14
C GLU A 880 -5.24 -36.67 2.65
N ILE A 881 -4.36 -35.70 2.92
CA ILE A 881 -4.75 -34.32 3.27
C ILE A 881 -5.23 -33.60 2.02
N SER A 882 -6.32 -32.81 2.12
CA SER A 882 -6.79 -31.96 1.03
C SER A 882 -5.71 -31.00 0.51
N VAL A 883 -5.77 -30.77 -0.81
CA VAL A 883 -4.78 -29.95 -1.54
C VAL A 883 -4.62 -28.56 -0.90
N HIS A 884 -5.72 -27.91 -0.52
CA HIS A 884 -5.73 -26.57 0.05
C HIS A 884 -5.04 -26.49 1.43
N ILE A 885 -5.26 -27.49 2.30
CA ILE A 885 -4.60 -27.54 3.61
C ILE A 885 -3.12 -27.82 3.44
N LYS A 886 -2.76 -28.73 2.52
CA LYS A 886 -1.37 -29.04 2.19
C LYS A 886 -0.64 -27.81 1.67
N GLU A 887 -1.24 -27.03 0.77
CA GLU A 887 -0.68 -25.76 0.28
C GLU A 887 -0.47 -24.74 1.40
N THR A 888 -1.45 -24.57 2.28
CA THR A 888 -1.36 -23.66 3.44
C THR A 888 -0.25 -24.09 4.41
N MET A 889 -0.11 -25.40 4.65
CA MET A 889 0.97 -25.96 5.47
C MET A 889 2.35 -25.76 4.81
N LEU A 890 2.46 -26.00 3.50
CA LEU A 890 3.70 -25.79 2.75
C LEU A 890 4.11 -24.30 2.73
N MET A 891 3.14 -23.39 2.56
CA MET A 891 3.34 -21.95 2.69
C MET A 891 3.87 -21.58 4.08
N ALA A 892 3.26 -22.09 5.15
CA ALA A 892 3.71 -21.84 6.52
C ALA A 892 5.12 -22.39 6.81
N LEU A 893 5.51 -23.49 6.15
CA LEU A 893 6.83 -24.12 6.28
C LEU A 893 7.94 -23.36 5.55
N LYS A 894 7.63 -22.47 4.59
CA LYS A 894 8.65 -21.67 3.90
C LYS A 894 9.48 -20.86 4.91
N LYS A 895 10.76 -20.73 4.59
CA LYS A 895 11.78 -20.05 5.42
C LYS A 895 12.18 -18.69 4.89
N ASP A 896 11.38 -18.12 3.99
CA ASP A 896 11.64 -16.79 3.42
C ASP A 896 11.23 -15.67 4.37
N TYR A 897 10.36 -15.93 5.34
CA TYR A 897 9.87 -14.97 6.33
C TYR A 897 10.24 -15.36 7.77
N TYR A 898 10.35 -14.36 8.64
CA TYR A 898 10.53 -14.50 10.08
C TYR A 898 9.69 -13.45 10.81
N LEU A 899 9.28 -13.77 12.04
CA LEU A 899 8.52 -12.85 12.89
C LEU A 899 9.46 -12.23 13.92
N ASP A 900 9.78 -10.95 13.73
CA ASP A 900 10.69 -10.22 14.60
C ASP A 900 9.91 -9.48 15.68
N ARG A 901 10.36 -9.57 16.92
CA ARG A 901 9.62 -9.05 18.08
C ARG A 901 10.10 -7.66 18.44
N ILE A 902 9.18 -6.74 18.68
CA ILE A 902 9.51 -5.39 19.15
C ILE A 902 9.93 -5.45 20.61
N VAL A 903 11.11 -4.93 20.92
CA VAL A 903 11.70 -4.87 22.27
C VAL A 903 11.64 -3.47 22.86
N ASN A 904 11.66 -2.43 22.01
CA ASN A 904 11.58 -1.03 22.46
C ASN A 904 10.92 -0.15 21.39
N ILE A 905 10.21 0.88 21.83
CA ILE A 905 9.57 1.89 20.99
C ILE A 905 9.92 3.26 21.56
N LYS A 906 10.44 4.17 20.73
CA LYS A 906 10.72 5.56 21.11
C LYS A 906 10.12 6.52 20.09
N TYR A 907 9.55 7.62 20.56
CA TYR A 907 9.10 8.71 19.72
C TYR A 907 10.15 9.82 19.76
N ILE A 908 10.57 10.30 18.59
CA ILE A 908 11.62 11.31 18.42
C ILE A 908 11.03 12.47 17.63
N ASP A 909 11.12 13.70 18.15
CA ASP A 909 10.72 14.89 17.40
C ASP A 909 11.68 15.10 16.22
N TYR A 910 11.12 15.28 15.03
CA TYR A 910 11.86 15.38 13.79
C TYR A 910 11.30 16.47 12.88
N ASN A 911 12.21 17.23 12.29
CA ASN A 911 11.92 18.25 11.29
C ASN A 911 12.95 18.10 10.17
N GLY A 912 12.55 17.52 9.04
CA GLY A 912 13.49 17.18 7.98
C GLY A 912 12.86 16.35 6.87
N PRO A 913 13.63 16.02 5.82
CA PRO A 913 13.12 15.20 4.72
C PRO A 913 12.84 13.76 5.17
N VAL A 914 11.86 13.12 4.55
CA VAL A 914 11.51 11.71 4.67
C VAL A 914 11.32 11.16 3.25
N TYR A 915 11.53 9.86 3.09
CA TYR A 915 11.64 9.21 1.80
C TYR A 915 10.70 8.02 1.66
N ASP A 916 10.36 7.66 0.42
CA ASP A 916 9.52 6.51 0.12
C ASP A 916 9.88 5.92 -1.25
N LEU A 917 9.67 4.62 -1.45
CA LEU A 917 10.04 3.89 -2.67
C LEU A 917 8.82 3.24 -3.32
N TYR A 918 8.63 3.51 -4.60
CA TYR A 918 7.65 2.82 -5.43
C TYR A 918 8.19 1.50 -5.93
N VAL A 919 7.51 0.43 -5.54
CA VAL A 919 7.80 -0.97 -5.87
C VAL A 919 6.55 -1.58 -6.48
N PRO A 920 6.38 -1.50 -7.82
CA PRO A 920 5.20 -2.03 -8.49
C PRO A 920 5.04 -3.53 -8.28
N GLY A 921 3.79 -4.00 -8.16
CA GLY A 921 3.42 -5.42 -8.07
C GLY A 921 3.49 -6.03 -6.67
N LEU A 922 4.56 -5.81 -5.89
CA LEU A 922 4.64 -6.31 -4.50
C LEU A 922 4.10 -5.31 -3.46
N HIS A 923 4.17 -4.01 -3.76
CA HIS A 923 3.77 -2.94 -2.84
C HIS A 923 4.47 -2.98 -1.47
N ASN A 924 5.64 -3.64 -1.38
CA ASN A 924 6.43 -3.71 -0.17
C ASN A 924 7.92 -3.95 -0.47
N PHE A 925 8.78 -3.60 0.46
CA PHE A 925 10.22 -3.84 0.37
C PHE A 925 10.89 -3.98 1.74
N LEU A 926 12.14 -4.44 1.74
CA LEU A 926 12.96 -4.62 2.93
C LEU A 926 13.68 -3.33 3.33
N ALA A 927 13.36 -2.81 4.51
CA ALA A 927 14.04 -1.67 5.15
C ALA A 927 14.52 -2.05 6.56
N GLU A 928 15.80 -1.85 6.86
CA GLU A 928 16.44 -2.24 8.15
C GLU A 928 16.10 -3.68 8.58
N GLY A 929 16.02 -4.59 7.62
CA GLY A 929 15.70 -6.00 7.88
C GLY A 929 14.22 -6.30 8.12
N ILE A 930 13.32 -5.32 8.04
CA ILE A 930 11.86 -5.44 8.23
C ILE A 930 11.12 -5.15 6.93
N ILE A 931 9.96 -5.80 6.71
CA ILE A 931 9.10 -5.49 5.55
C ILE A 931 8.28 -4.25 5.83
N VAL A 932 8.36 -3.28 4.93
CA VAL A 932 7.63 -2.01 4.97
C VAL A 932 6.76 -1.83 3.72
N HIS A 933 5.65 -1.10 3.85
CA HIS A 933 4.76 -0.81 2.73
C HIS A 933 5.35 0.22 1.76
N ASN A 934 4.99 0.12 0.48
CA ASN A 934 5.25 1.13 -0.55
C ASN A 934 4.10 2.15 -0.57
N CYS A 935 4.35 3.45 -0.41
CA CYS A 935 3.29 4.46 -0.30
C CYS A 935 3.24 5.49 -1.44
N ILE A 936 3.70 5.15 -2.64
CA ILE A 936 3.31 5.86 -3.87
C ILE A 936 2.07 5.13 -4.41
N ASP A 937 0.90 5.63 -4.00
CA ASP A 937 -0.33 4.84 -3.91
C ASP A 937 -1.50 5.55 -4.59
N GLU A 938 -1.26 6.68 -5.24
CA GLU A 938 -2.31 7.48 -5.88
C GLU A 938 -2.77 6.89 -7.23
N ILE A 939 -1.88 6.21 -7.96
CA ILE A 939 -2.20 5.59 -9.26
C ILE A 939 -2.71 4.16 -9.08
N ASP A 940 -2.22 3.44 -8.06
CA ASP A 940 -2.57 2.04 -7.89
C ASP A 940 -3.95 1.79 -7.23
N LYS A 941 -4.58 2.83 -6.67
CA LYS A 941 -5.92 2.76 -6.06
C LYS A 941 -7.07 2.91 -7.06
N MET A 942 -6.78 3.21 -8.31
CA MET A 942 -7.77 3.26 -9.39
C MET A 942 -8.08 1.85 -9.90
N ARG A 943 -9.37 1.58 -10.15
CA ARG A 943 -9.82 0.34 -10.81
C ARG A 943 -9.10 0.22 -12.15
N GLU A 944 -8.83 -1.00 -12.62
CA GLU A 944 -8.17 -1.20 -13.93
C GLU A 944 -8.94 -0.50 -15.07
N GLU A 945 -10.26 -0.37 -14.93
CA GLU A 945 -11.12 0.42 -15.81
C GLU A 945 -10.80 1.92 -15.77
N ASP A 946 -10.61 2.52 -14.59
CA ASP A 946 -10.30 3.95 -14.41
C ASP A 946 -8.87 4.29 -14.83
N ARG A 947 -7.92 3.37 -14.63
CA ARG A 947 -6.56 3.50 -15.18
C ARG A 947 -6.57 3.44 -16.70
N SER A 948 -7.42 2.57 -17.26
CA SER A 948 -7.62 2.48 -18.70
C SER A 948 -8.29 3.75 -19.23
N ALA A 949 -9.31 4.30 -18.56
CA ALA A 949 -9.97 5.54 -18.93
C ALA A 949 -9.05 6.77 -18.81
N ILE A 950 -8.12 6.80 -17.85
CA ILE A 950 -7.09 7.84 -17.76
C ILE A 950 -6.01 7.64 -18.83
N HIS A 951 -5.61 6.40 -19.14
CA HIS A 951 -4.80 6.12 -20.33
C HIS A 951 -5.54 6.56 -21.61
N GLU A 952 -6.84 6.35 -21.70
CA GLU A 952 -7.71 6.71 -22.83
C GLU A 952 -7.93 8.22 -22.95
N ALA A 953 -7.98 8.95 -21.83
CA ALA A 953 -8.01 10.41 -21.78
C ALA A 953 -6.63 11.04 -22.06
N LEU A 954 -5.54 10.31 -21.79
CA LEU A 954 -4.15 10.73 -22.09
C LEU A 954 -3.71 10.34 -23.52
N GLU A 955 -4.35 9.36 -24.15
CA GLU A 955 -4.12 8.90 -25.52
C GLU A 955 -5.27 9.29 -26.47
N GLN A 956 -5.61 10.58 -26.58
CA GLN A 956 -6.53 11.08 -27.62
C GLN A 956 -5.83 11.29 -28.99
N GLN A 957 -4.98 10.36 -29.40
CA GLN A 957 -4.11 10.52 -30.57
C GLN A 957 -4.38 9.38 -31.56
N SER A 958 -4.97 9.70 -32.70
CA SER A 958 -5.41 8.70 -33.68
C SER A 958 -4.97 9.06 -35.09
N PHE A 959 -4.74 8.03 -35.91
CA PHE A 959 -4.51 8.15 -37.35
C PHE A 959 -5.83 7.98 -38.10
N HIS A 960 -5.95 8.59 -39.29
CA HIS A 960 -7.09 8.31 -40.17
C HIS A 960 -7.11 6.83 -40.57
N LYS A 961 -8.31 6.25 -40.77
CA LYS A 961 -8.49 4.81 -41.09
C LYS A 961 -7.71 4.36 -42.34
N ASP A 962 -7.53 5.25 -43.29
CA ASP A 962 -6.86 4.97 -44.57
C ASP A 962 -5.33 5.10 -44.48
N PHE A 963 -4.80 5.43 -43.30
CA PHE A 963 -3.36 5.55 -43.10
C PHE A 963 -2.67 4.19 -43.21
N GLU A 964 -1.58 4.14 -43.98
CA GLU A 964 -0.78 2.94 -44.16
C GLU A 964 0.33 2.84 -43.11
N ILE A 965 0.37 1.71 -42.39
CA ILE A 965 1.46 1.37 -41.47
C ILE A 965 2.27 0.20 -42.01
N ILE A 966 3.56 0.18 -41.67
CA ILE A 966 4.46 -0.94 -41.98
C ILE A 966 4.59 -1.81 -40.72
N LEU A 967 4.17 -3.06 -40.81
CA LEU A 967 4.36 -4.05 -39.75
C LEU A 967 5.83 -4.49 -39.66
N ALA A 968 6.21 -5.09 -38.54
CA ALA A 968 7.59 -5.55 -38.34
C ALA A 968 8.05 -6.63 -39.34
N ASN A 969 7.12 -7.33 -39.98
CA ASN A 969 7.36 -8.30 -41.06
C ASN A 969 7.59 -7.62 -42.44
N GLY A 970 7.44 -6.30 -42.55
CA GLY A 970 7.61 -5.54 -43.78
C GLY A 970 6.35 -5.30 -44.60
N GLU A 971 5.21 -5.85 -44.16
CA GLU A 971 3.94 -5.69 -44.85
C GLU A 971 3.39 -4.28 -44.62
N LYS A 972 2.98 -3.62 -45.71
CA LYS A 972 2.23 -2.36 -45.66
C LYS A 972 0.75 -2.68 -45.59
N ILE A 973 0.09 -2.18 -44.56
CA ILE A 973 -1.33 -2.40 -44.31
C ILE A 973 -2.04 -1.09 -44.04
N ARG A 974 -3.30 -0.97 -44.45
CA ARG A 974 -4.18 0.11 -44.02
C ARG A 974 -4.65 -0.17 -42.60
N ILE A 975 -4.41 0.79 -41.71
CA ILE A 975 -4.65 0.59 -40.28
C ILE A 975 -6.12 0.30 -39.98
N GLY A 976 -7.06 0.97 -40.66
CA GLY A 976 -8.50 0.78 -40.46
C GLY A 976 -8.97 -0.62 -40.83
N GLU A 977 -8.69 -1.07 -42.06
CA GLU A 977 -9.09 -2.40 -42.54
C GLU A 977 -8.50 -3.52 -41.66
N TYR A 978 -7.25 -3.36 -41.22
CA TYR A 978 -6.57 -4.33 -40.38
C TYR A 978 -7.14 -4.39 -38.95
N VAL A 979 -7.36 -3.23 -38.32
CA VAL A 979 -7.98 -3.13 -37.00
C VAL A 979 -9.41 -3.68 -37.03
N ASP A 980 -10.20 -3.35 -38.04
CA ASP A 980 -11.56 -3.85 -38.21
C ASP A 980 -11.60 -5.37 -38.39
N SER A 981 -10.66 -5.93 -39.16
CA SER A 981 -10.50 -7.38 -39.33
C SER A 981 -10.15 -8.08 -38.01
N LEU A 982 -9.19 -7.54 -37.25
CA LEU A 982 -8.80 -8.09 -35.94
C LEU A 982 -9.94 -8.03 -34.92
N MET A 983 -10.64 -6.90 -34.84
CA MET A 983 -11.80 -6.75 -33.96
C MET A 983 -12.96 -7.67 -34.35
N LYS A 984 -13.18 -7.89 -35.64
CA LYS A 984 -14.18 -8.86 -36.13
C LYS A 984 -13.81 -10.30 -35.78
N LYS A 985 -12.52 -10.65 -35.85
CA LYS A 985 -11.99 -11.99 -35.52
C LYS A 985 -12.04 -12.28 -34.01
N HIS A 986 -11.82 -11.27 -33.17
CA HIS A 986 -11.75 -11.40 -31.71
C HIS A 986 -12.89 -10.68 -30.97
N LYS A 987 -14.11 -10.71 -31.52
CA LYS A 987 -15.29 -9.98 -30.98
C LYS A 987 -15.54 -10.16 -29.48
N ASN A 988 -15.26 -11.34 -28.93
CA ASN A 988 -15.52 -11.65 -27.51
C ASN A 988 -14.51 -11.00 -26.55
N LEU A 989 -13.40 -10.47 -27.07
CA LEU A 989 -12.34 -9.80 -26.32
C LEU A 989 -12.33 -8.28 -26.54
N VAL A 990 -13.26 -7.76 -27.36
CA VAL A 990 -13.39 -6.34 -27.64
C VAL A 990 -14.10 -5.65 -26.47
N ILE A 991 -13.42 -4.69 -25.87
CA ILE A 991 -13.92 -3.84 -24.79
C ILE A 991 -14.56 -2.60 -25.43
N LYS A 992 -15.83 -2.34 -25.14
CA LYS A 992 -16.57 -1.18 -25.69
C LYS A 992 -16.56 -0.01 -24.71
N GLY A 993 -16.01 1.13 -25.15
CA GLY A 993 -16.06 2.43 -24.48
C GLY A 993 -17.16 3.34 -25.06
N LEU A 994 -17.16 4.62 -24.67
CA LEU A 994 -18.23 5.59 -25.04
C LEU A 994 -18.25 5.94 -26.54
N ASP A 995 -17.08 6.15 -27.13
CA ASP A 995 -16.86 6.43 -28.57
C ASP A 995 -15.63 5.64 -29.11
N THR A 996 -15.28 4.55 -28.41
CA THR A 996 -14.06 3.75 -28.62
C THR A 996 -14.38 2.26 -28.55
N GLU A 997 -13.68 1.45 -29.35
CA GLU A 997 -13.55 0.02 -29.11
C GLU A 997 -12.07 -0.36 -28.96
N ILE A 998 -11.74 -1.18 -27.97
CA ILE A 998 -10.35 -1.57 -27.64
C ILE A 998 -10.24 -3.10 -27.71
N LEU A 999 -9.19 -3.61 -28.35
CA LEU A 999 -8.84 -5.02 -28.38
C LEU A 999 -7.40 -5.20 -27.86
N PRO A 1000 -7.19 -5.95 -26.76
CA PRO A 1000 -5.86 -6.40 -26.35
C PRO A 1000 -5.27 -7.32 -27.43
N VAL A 1001 -3.99 -7.13 -27.80
CA VAL A 1001 -3.31 -7.94 -28.82
C VAL A 1001 -1.96 -8.42 -28.29
N GLU A 1002 -1.66 -9.70 -28.49
CA GLU A 1002 -0.38 -10.28 -28.03
C GLU A 1002 0.63 -10.49 -29.17
N ASP A 1003 0.17 -10.51 -30.43
CA ASP A 1003 0.97 -10.92 -31.61
C ASP A 1003 1.22 -9.78 -32.63
N LEU A 1004 1.02 -8.53 -32.25
CA LEU A 1004 1.21 -7.37 -33.15
C LEU A 1004 2.57 -6.70 -32.91
N PHE A 1005 3.45 -6.72 -33.91
CA PHE A 1005 4.78 -6.10 -33.84
C PHE A 1005 4.90 -4.95 -34.84
N LEU A 1006 5.34 -3.79 -34.36
CA LEU A 1006 5.46 -2.54 -35.10
C LEU A 1006 6.91 -2.05 -35.11
N GLN A 1007 7.28 -1.31 -36.15
CA GLN A 1007 8.54 -0.55 -36.18
C GLN A 1007 8.32 0.84 -35.61
N THR A 1008 9.15 1.26 -34.66
CA THR A 1008 9.08 2.59 -34.03
C THR A 1008 10.47 3.23 -33.94
N LEU A 1009 10.53 4.55 -33.96
CA LEU A 1009 11.77 5.31 -33.80
C LEU A 1009 12.02 5.58 -32.32
N ASP A 1010 13.15 5.11 -31.78
CA ASP A 1010 13.57 5.48 -30.43
C ASP A 1010 14.08 6.95 -30.44
N PRO A 1011 13.42 7.88 -29.73
CA PRO A 1011 13.76 9.30 -29.76
C PRO A 1011 15.11 9.63 -29.09
N LEU A 1012 15.68 8.72 -28.29
CA LEU A 1012 16.97 8.91 -27.62
C LEU A 1012 18.15 8.45 -28.48
N THR A 1013 17.97 7.36 -29.23
CA THR A 1013 19.03 6.75 -30.06
C THR A 1013 18.91 7.12 -31.54
N GLY A 1014 17.70 7.48 -32.00
CA GLY A 1014 17.39 7.71 -33.41
C GLY A 1014 17.29 6.42 -34.23
N GLU A 1015 17.28 5.26 -33.58
CA GLU A 1015 17.21 3.95 -34.23
C GLU A 1015 15.76 3.48 -34.39
N VAL A 1016 15.47 2.81 -35.51
CA VAL A 1016 14.19 2.12 -35.70
C VAL A 1016 14.25 0.77 -35.01
N ILE A 1017 13.47 0.61 -33.93
CA ILE A 1017 13.37 -0.62 -33.15
C ILE A 1017 12.02 -1.31 -33.41
N VAL A 1018 11.99 -2.63 -33.28
CA VAL A 1018 10.73 -3.40 -33.29
C VAL A 1018 10.16 -3.42 -31.88
N THR A 1019 8.92 -2.97 -31.73
CA THR A 1019 8.18 -2.97 -30.46
C THR A 1019 6.87 -3.72 -30.64
N ARG A 1020 6.46 -4.43 -29.60
CA ARG A 1020 5.18 -5.14 -29.58
C ARG A 1020 4.08 -4.17 -29.14
N ALA A 1021 2.97 -4.13 -29.87
CA ALA A 1021 1.77 -3.44 -29.44
C ALA A 1021 0.99 -4.36 -28.49
N ASP A 1022 0.63 -3.88 -27.31
CA ASP A 1022 -0.14 -4.65 -26.32
C ASP A 1022 -1.66 -4.48 -26.51
N ARG A 1023 -2.11 -3.47 -27.27
CA ARG A 1023 -3.53 -3.18 -27.55
C ARG A 1023 -3.70 -2.41 -28.87
N ILE A 1024 -4.87 -2.54 -29.49
CA ILE A 1024 -5.35 -1.68 -30.58
C ILE A 1024 -6.67 -1.03 -30.19
N SER A 1025 -6.89 0.21 -30.60
CA SER A 1025 -8.15 0.94 -30.37
C SER A 1025 -8.67 1.59 -31.65
N ARG A 1026 -10.00 1.67 -31.80
CA ARG A 1026 -10.67 2.46 -32.84
C ARG A 1026 -11.66 3.42 -32.20
N HIS A 1027 -11.71 4.66 -32.69
CA HIS A 1027 -12.52 5.73 -32.13
C HIS A 1027 -13.36 6.43 -33.21
N LYS A 1028 -14.42 7.12 -32.81
CA LYS A 1028 -15.18 7.98 -33.72
C LYS A 1028 -14.36 9.22 -34.12
N ALA A 1029 -14.26 9.49 -35.43
CA ALA A 1029 -13.43 10.57 -35.97
C ALA A 1029 -13.94 11.98 -35.56
N PRO A 1030 -13.05 12.95 -35.28
CA PRO A 1030 -13.43 14.33 -35.00
C PRO A 1030 -13.81 15.11 -36.28
N ASP A 1031 -14.43 16.29 -36.10
CA ASP A 1031 -14.98 17.10 -37.21
C ASP A 1031 -13.90 17.78 -38.09
N LYS A 1032 -12.64 17.85 -37.63
CA LYS A 1032 -11.54 18.51 -38.35
C LYS A 1032 -10.27 17.67 -38.33
N PHE A 1033 -9.56 17.63 -39.46
CA PHE A 1033 -8.27 16.98 -39.63
C PHE A 1033 -7.22 17.98 -40.13
N ILE A 1034 -5.96 17.72 -39.82
CA ILE A 1034 -4.82 18.49 -40.33
C ILE A 1034 -4.09 17.65 -41.37
N LYS A 1035 -3.99 18.19 -42.59
CA LYS A 1035 -3.21 17.63 -43.69
C LYS A 1035 -1.80 18.22 -43.64
N ILE A 1036 -0.83 17.37 -43.34
CA ILE A 1036 0.59 17.73 -43.31
C ILE A 1036 1.24 17.15 -44.55
N GLN A 1037 1.73 18.00 -45.45
CA GLN A 1037 2.55 17.56 -46.58
C GLN A 1037 4.02 17.76 -46.25
N TYR A 1038 4.82 16.71 -46.45
CA TYR A 1038 6.26 16.76 -46.30
C TYR A 1038 6.92 17.11 -47.63
N SER A 1039 8.08 17.74 -47.60
CA SER A 1039 8.83 18.14 -48.81
C SER A 1039 9.25 16.97 -49.72
N ASN A 1040 9.21 15.73 -49.21
CA ASN A 1040 9.41 14.51 -49.98
C ASN A 1040 8.12 13.98 -50.65
N GLY A 1041 7.04 14.77 -50.67
CA GLY A 1041 5.76 14.45 -51.30
C GLY A 1041 4.80 13.61 -50.45
N ARG A 1042 5.22 13.12 -49.27
CA ARG A 1042 4.33 12.33 -48.39
C ARG A 1042 3.30 13.22 -47.71
N ILE A 1043 2.08 12.71 -47.57
CA ILE A 1043 0.96 13.40 -46.93
C ILE A 1043 0.54 12.61 -45.68
N LEU A 1044 0.31 13.31 -44.59
CA LEU A 1044 -0.14 12.76 -43.31
C LEU A 1044 -1.41 13.50 -42.87
N LEU A 1045 -2.50 12.78 -42.69
CA LEU A 1045 -3.78 13.28 -42.19
C LEU A 1045 -3.98 12.83 -40.74
N VAL A 1046 -4.01 13.77 -39.81
CA VAL A 1046 -4.06 13.50 -38.36
C VAL A 1046 -5.02 14.45 -37.65
N THR A 1047 -5.41 14.10 -36.42
CA THR A 1047 -6.19 14.99 -35.56
C THR A 1047 -5.36 16.22 -35.12
N PRO A 1048 -5.98 17.38 -34.80
CA PRO A 1048 -5.25 18.58 -34.41
C PRO A 1048 -4.27 18.41 -33.23
N GLU A 1049 -4.62 17.52 -32.30
CA GLU A 1049 -3.87 17.19 -31.09
C GLU A 1049 -2.70 16.23 -31.34
N HIS A 1050 -2.58 15.64 -32.53
CA HIS A 1050 -1.61 14.58 -32.81
C HIS A 1050 -0.16 15.10 -32.73
N PRO A 1051 0.72 14.48 -31.93
CA PRO A 1051 2.10 14.93 -31.78
C PRO A 1051 2.94 14.52 -32.99
N ILE A 1052 3.53 15.52 -33.64
CA ILE A 1052 4.49 15.32 -34.73
C ILE A 1052 5.90 15.50 -34.18
N PRO A 1053 6.81 14.55 -34.43
CA PRO A 1053 8.21 14.70 -34.06
C PRO A 1053 8.87 15.76 -34.95
N VAL A 1054 9.47 16.78 -34.34
CA VAL A 1054 10.20 17.86 -35.00
C VAL A 1054 11.61 17.96 -34.44
N ILE A 1055 12.56 18.39 -35.27
CA ILE A 1055 13.95 18.57 -34.87
C ILE A 1055 14.15 20.01 -34.41
N LYS A 1056 14.37 20.22 -33.10
CA LYS A 1056 14.73 21.52 -32.52
C LYS A 1056 16.05 21.39 -31.76
N LYS A 1057 17.02 22.28 -32.07
CA LYS A 1057 18.36 22.32 -31.43
C LYS A 1057 19.09 20.96 -31.41
N GLY A 1058 18.90 20.14 -32.45
CA GLY A 1058 19.55 18.82 -32.58
C GLY A 1058 18.94 17.70 -31.72
N ARG A 1059 17.72 17.88 -31.22
CA ARG A 1059 16.95 16.86 -30.50
C ARG A 1059 15.55 16.71 -31.11
N ILE A 1060 14.96 15.52 -30.97
CA ILE A 1060 13.58 15.26 -31.37
C ILE A 1060 12.67 15.75 -30.24
N GLU A 1061 11.80 16.70 -30.55
CA GLU A 1061 10.74 17.18 -29.67
C GLU A 1061 9.39 16.90 -30.34
N PHE A 1062 8.33 16.65 -29.57
CA PHE A 1062 6.99 16.42 -30.11
C PHE A 1062 6.16 17.68 -30.00
N VAL A 1063 5.58 18.13 -31.13
CA VAL A 1063 4.73 19.31 -31.22
C VAL A 1063 3.39 18.90 -31.80
N ARG A 1064 2.28 19.37 -31.23
CA ARG A 1064 0.93 19.12 -31.75
C ARG A 1064 0.78 19.59 -33.19
N ALA A 1065 0.05 18.84 -34.01
CA ALA A 1065 -0.16 19.10 -35.43
C ALA A 1065 -0.69 20.52 -35.70
N ASP A 1066 -1.59 21.04 -34.86
CA ASP A 1066 -2.18 22.38 -34.98
C ASP A 1066 -1.23 23.54 -34.69
N LYS A 1067 -0.08 23.26 -34.06
CA LYS A 1067 0.93 24.24 -33.68
C LYS A 1067 2.19 24.19 -34.55
N ILE A 1068 2.14 23.43 -35.65
CA ILE A 1068 3.27 23.28 -36.56
C ILE A 1068 3.27 24.39 -37.61
N SER A 1069 4.43 25.00 -37.80
CA SER A 1069 4.66 25.98 -38.86
C SER A 1069 5.39 25.37 -40.06
N LYS A 1070 5.14 25.91 -41.26
CA LYS A 1070 5.84 25.56 -42.51
C LYS A 1070 7.36 25.76 -42.36
N GLY A 1071 8.16 24.84 -42.91
CA GLY A 1071 9.63 24.87 -42.87
C GLY A 1071 10.29 24.20 -41.66
N VAL A 1072 9.52 23.59 -40.75
CA VAL A 1072 10.08 22.82 -39.62
C VAL A 1072 10.61 21.48 -40.10
N LEU A 1073 11.84 21.13 -39.68
CA LEU A 1073 12.50 19.87 -39.98
C LEU A 1073 11.89 18.72 -39.17
N VAL A 1074 11.65 17.59 -39.82
CA VAL A 1074 11.17 16.37 -39.19
C VAL A 1074 12.13 15.20 -39.41
N PRO A 1075 12.18 14.22 -38.49
CA PRO A 1075 12.99 13.03 -38.69
C PRO A 1075 12.42 12.17 -39.82
N GLY A 1076 13.23 11.88 -40.83
CA GLY A 1076 12.93 10.94 -41.90
C GLY A 1076 13.63 9.60 -41.68
N VAL A 1077 12.95 8.49 -41.99
CA VAL A 1077 13.53 7.14 -41.93
C VAL A 1077 14.31 6.85 -43.21
N ILE A 1078 15.62 6.59 -43.09
CA ILE A 1078 16.53 6.31 -44.22
C ILE A 1078 16.60 4.80 -44.52
N LYS A 1079 16.45 3.93 -43.50
CA LYS A 1079 16.55 2.46 -43.61
C LYS A 1079 15.49 1.79 -42.72
N TYR A 1080 14.79 0.79 -43.25
CA TYR A 1080 13.82 -0.04 -42.52
C TYR A 1080 14.47 -1.35 -42.06
N SER A 1081 14.13 -1.82 -40.86
CA SER A 1081 14.66 -3.07 -40.26
C SER A 1081 13.64 -4.20 -40.35
N LEU A 1082 13.72 -5.06 -41.36
CA LEU A 1082 12.80 -6.19 -41.55
C LEU A 1082 13.16 -7.39 -40.65
N LEU A 1083 12.17 -8.01 -40.00
CA LEU A 1083 12.34 -9.31 -39.35
C LEU A 1083 12.45 -10.42 -40.42
N ARG A 1084 13.63 -11.05 -40.58
CA ARG A 1084 13.72 -12.40 -41.16
C ARG A 1084 13.44 -13.42 -40.05
N GLU A 1085 12.64 -14.45 -40.35
CA GLU A 1085 12.42 -15.58 -39.42
C GLU A 1085 13.75 -16.08 -38.83
N PRO A 1086 13.84 -16.31 -37.51
CA PRO A 1086 15.11 -16.66 -36.88
C PRO A 1086 15.47 -18.11 -37.21
N ARG A 1087 16.36 -18.32 -38.19
CA ARG A 1087 17.21 -19.52 -38.21
C ARG A 1087 18.33 -19.31 -37.21
N GLU A 1088 18.60 -20.37 -36.44
CA GLU A 1088 19.36 -20.42 -35.19
C GLU A 1088 20.85 -20.00 -35.24
N ASN A 1089 21.35 -19.24 -36.24
CA ASN A 1089 22.77 -18.87 -36.31
C ASN A 1089 23.13 -17.51 -36.96
N GLU A 1090 22.20 -16.57 -37.15
CA GLU A 1090 22.54 -15.28 -37.80
C GLU A 1090 22.10 -14.03 -37.01
N ILE A 1091 22.56 -13.88 -35.76
CA ILE A 1091 22.39 -12.63 -34.97
C ILE A 1091 23.69 -11.81 -34.89
N ILE A 1092 24.77 -12.22 -35.57
CA ILE A 1092 26.10 -11.61 -35.37
C ILE A 1092 26.50 -10.57 -36.43
N ASN A 1093 25.84 -10.47 -37.59
CA ASN A 1093 26.36 -9.65 -38.71
C ASN A 1093 25.53 -8.43 -39.16
N HIS A 1094 24.44 -8.03 -38.47
CA HIS A 1094 23.58 -6.92 -38.96
C HIS A 1094 23.58 -5.63 -38.13
N ILE A 1095 24.58 -5.43 -37.26
CA ILE A 1095 24.75 -4.20 -36.44
C ILE A 1095 25.99 -3.36 -36.90
N LEU A 1096 26.52 -3.60 -38.11
CA LEU A 1096 27.83 -3.04 -38.51
C LEU A 1096 27.86 -2.04 -39.67
N GLU A 1097 26.75 -1.46 -40.13
CA GLU A 1097 26.82 -0.37 -41.13
C GLU A 1097 26.27 0.96 -40.61
N LYS A 1098 27.22 1.89 -40.48
CA LYS A 1098 27.16 3.33 -40.17
C LYS A 1098 25.99 4.09 -40.79
N ILE A 1099 25.57 5.17 -40.11
CA ILE A 1099 25.28 6.44 -40.78
C ILE A 1099 26.12 7.56 -40.17
N VAL A 1100 27.05 8.05 -40.98
CA VAL A 1100 27.59 9.41 -40.96
C VAL A 1100 26.49 10.32 -41.51
N PHE A 1101 26.19 11.43 -40.85
CA PHE A 1101 25.31 12.45 -41.42
C PHE A 1101 25.99 13.07 -42.66
N GLU A 1102 25.65 12.59 -43.84
CA GLU A 1102 25.78 13.39 -45.06
C GLU A 1102 24.53 14.26 -45.20
N LYS A 1103 24.77 15.54 -45.54
CA LYS A 1103 23.73 16.52 -45.88
C LYS A 1103 23.02 16.08 -47.16
N ASN A 1104 22.04 15.19 -47.03
CA ASN A 1104 20.92 15.11 -47.97
C ASN A 1104 19.69 15.66 -47.26
N GLU A 1105 18.98 16.55 -47.94
CA GLU A 1105 17.96 17.44 -47.38
C GLU A 1105 16.93 16.68 -46.54
N LEU A 1106 16.87 17.02 -45.24
CA LEU A 1106 15.86 16.49 -44.33
C LEU A 1106 14.47 16.96 -44.80
N PRO A 1107 13.44 16.08 -44.75
CA PRO A 1107 12.09 16.51 -45.10
C PRO A 1107 11.61 17.60 -44.14
N TYR A 1108 10.95 18.61 -44.71
CA TYR A 1108 10.36 19.73 -43.98
C TYR A 1108 8.87 19.85 -44.27
N ILE A 1109 8.12 20.46 -43.37
CA ILE A 1109 6.66 20.54 -43.46
C ILE A 1109 6.21 21.70 -44.38
N VAL A 1110 5.25 21.41 -45.24
CA VAL A 1110 4.45 22.32 -46.07
C VAL A 1110 3.00 22.14 -45.60
N ALA A 1111 2.48 23.06 -44.79
CA ALA A 1111 1.14 22.93 -44.19
C ALA A 1111 0.12 23.88 -44.85
N GLU A 1112 -1.09 23.38 -45.08
CA GLU A 1112 -2.28 24.14 -45.49
C GLU A 1112 -3.51 23.67 -44.67
N ASN A 1113 -4.37 24.60 -44.26
CA ASN A 1113 -5.59 24.30 -43.52
C ASN A 1113 -6.73 23.97 -44.48
N TYR A 1114 -7.42 22.85 -44.27
CA TYR A 1114 -8.64 22.49 -44.97
C TYR A 1114 -9.82 22.50 -43.99
N ASP A 1115 -10.84 23.30 -44.29
CA ASP A 1115 -12.14 23.27 -43.61
C ASP A 1115 -13.13 22.56 -44.53
N GLU A 1116 -13.79 21.51 -44.00
CA GLU A 1116 -14.85 20.65 -44.59
C GLU A 1116 -14.42 19.27 -45.15
N ALA A 1117 -14.96 18.22 -44.53
CA ALA A 1117 -14.61 16.80 -44.74
C ALA A 1117 -15.29 16.14 -45.96
N LYS A 1118 -16.06 16.87 -46.77
CA LYS A 1118 -16.85 16.30 -47.88
C LYS A 1118 -16.11 16.29 -49.21
N ASP A 1119 -15.25 17.29 -49.47
CA ASP A 1119 -14.56 17.42 -50.77
C ASP A 1119 -13.34 16.50 -50.90
N LEU A 1120 -12.85 15.92 -49.80
CA LEU A 1120 -11.69 15.03 -49.79
C LEU A 1120 -11.96 13.63 -50.37
N GLN A 1121 -13.23 13.20 -50.40
CA GLN A 1121 -13.60 11.89 -50.96
C GLN A 1121 -13.51 11.88 -52.49
N ASP A 1122 -13.81 13.03 -53.13
CA ASP A 1122 -13.76 13.16 -54.58
C ASP A 1122 -12.32 13.41 -55.08
N GLU A 1123 -11.49 14.19 -54.35
CA GLU A 1123 -10.06 14.36 -54.69
C GLU A 1123 -9.22 13.07 -54.57
N LEU A 1124 -9.52 12.20 -53.58
CA LEU A 1124 -8.82 10.91 -53.41
C LEU A 1124 -9.24 9.85 -54.43
N LEU A 1125 -10.41 10.02 -55.07
CA LEU A 1125 -10.87 9.14 -56.15
C LEU A 1125 -10.27 9.51 -57.51
N GLU A 1126 -9.91 10.79 -57.73
CA GLU A 1126 -9.26 11.27 -58.96
C GLU A 1126 -7.74 11.06 -59.01
N MET A 1127 -7.08 10.79 -57.87
CA MET A 1127 -5.62 10.56 -57.77
C MET A 1127 -5.21 9.07 -57.65
N ASN A 1128 -5.98 8.15 -58.23
CA ASN A 1128 -5.58 6.73 -58.36
C ASN A 1128 -4.62 6.49 -59.54
#